data_AF-A0A9D5TKR8-F1
#
_entry.id   AF-A0A9D5TKR8-F1
#
_cell.length_a   1.000
_cell.length_b   1.000
_cell.length_c   1.000
_cell.angle_alpha   90.00
_cell.angle_beta   90.00
_cell.angle_gamma   90.00
#
_symmetry.space_group_name_H-M   'P 1'
#
loop_
_entity.id
_entity.type
_entity.pdbx_description
1 polymer ?
#
loop_
_entity_poly.entity_id
_entity_poly.type
_entity_poly.pdbx_seq_one_letter_code
_entity_poly.pdbx_strand_id
1 'polypeptide(L)'
;MQRLSQALQHDIAGCLFGISPLSSVEGNSFWQDALDKELQAAQADYFVLDLQTAMQPLLYACGLYLTATDQNVRSLTTDPIALLEPMHLDQGRLHELFEPFIHVIQPYFDRRHILLVRTYIPEFYWIDKSPRMRDHFQTYAPKQNWLQALEDFFIRKTQCRVIDIERFYFHKKEQGRPLTELIFEDYCYLDMAQCIDRSLADQVRFRPNFRYSLQRYADGKFTLYQRAFSQFLQQEYLLDALILASPKEFVEENIEHLAKLDEIDWSDADRALSELKNCDVPQKISSTMYTFVRIVQGVYDDPAADYALLLRKQIVPTCLLTVLRERMCQSEKLFSGQINPANAGYYFAKMQGLAIEAFLTGQTVIRPILVDIFGSCISRTIFNVCENNFTVNRYWFQIPPLLGINERISYPEDMFPEKPHWADRLVKDQFDGVLESQIKNSPAQWLVIDLFAFITVVQFRYRNCFYTDYNMKISKQLGAEKVFAYRDPNVLGTWDEIFEKMEAWFDAVRKKYGDHIILINGQRKDHWIGDDGVLYRVKEGDDSTPFMEKAAEVAMKKLNCYCIDIFRHFLPEDSAYISNTPAHKENECYLYSHSLVRKIIEQMPKQKHFSSYPDEIRLQRLLRLKKHNSIAKIEQALELSDLDRSVIRLEEEELCRYRKELEELYCSQKEDKALMELLNEAASRPAGEAEFDSSYPDYSTDSGIIGCCCFEKPRLRRVEIRTITNERGMVKLLCASAPGTTVQLLRRTDDTHWQPLKQAPAGYIFDTQAAPLTHYSYMACSVVECNGKHFVGAFSPVKTIHTGVATPVITSAVRVGGINRISWQKVPQAIGYYIYHRQTQEEAWTRCAQVGGDVFAWSEPSENGKFYTLRAYGVDEGDVSGHNHAVEVREL
;
A
#
# COMPACT_ATOMS: atom_id res chain seq x y z
N MET A 1 15.49 7.37 -15.60
CA MET A 1 15.63 8.52 -16.53
C MET A 1 14.49 8.71 -17.53
N GLN A 2 14.05 7.73 -18.35
CA GLN A 2 12.96 7.98 -19.35
C GLN A 2 11.66 8.49 -18.71
N ARG A 3 11.20 7.85 -17.63
CA ARG A 3 10.00 8.28 -16.88
C ARG A 3 10.18 9.65 -16.22
N LEU A 4 11.40 9.97 -15.80
CA LEU A 4 11.72 11.26 -15.20
C LEU A 4 11.68 12.39 -16.25
N SER A 5 12.23 12.15 -17.44
CA SER A 5 12.15 13.07 -18.58
C SER A 5 10.70 13.36 -18.98
N GLN A 6 9.81 12.37 -18.93
CA GLN A 6 8.37 12.57 -19.16
C GLN A 6 7.67 13.41 -18.07
N ALA A 7 8.21 13.42 -16.85
CA ALA A 7 7.65 14.15 -15.72
C ALA A 7 8.14 15.61 -15.64
N LEU A 8 9.25 15.95 -16.30
CA LEU A 8 9.89 17.26 -16.26
C LEU A 8 9.37 18.18 -17.38
N GLN A 9 9.26 19.48 -17.10
CA GLN A 9 8.85 20.51 -18.06
C GLN A 9 10.02 21.31 -18.65
N HIS A 10 11.26 20.84 -18.45
CA HIS A 10 12.49 21.55 -18.82
C HIS A 10 13.28 20.81 -19.92
N ASP A 11 13.98 21.56 -20.77
CA ASP A 11 14.94 21.02 -21.76
C ASP A 11 16.21 20.56 -21.04
N ILE A 12 16.40 19.24 -20.94
CA ILE A 12 17.50 18.61 -20.20
C ILE A 12 18.24 17.64 -21.11
N ALA A 13 19.57 17.70 -21.16
CA ALA A 13 20.40 16.65 -21.73
C ALA A 13 20.47 15.52 -20.70
N GLY A 14 19.58 14.55 -20.83
CA GLY A 14 19.74 13.27 -20.16
C GLY A 14 20.81 12.46 -20.86
N CYS A 15 21.60 11.68 -20.11
CA CYS A 15 22.48 10.67 -20.69
C CYS A 15 21.77 9.92 -21.83
N LEU A 16 22.37 9.97 -23.02
CA LEU A 16 21.92 9.21 -24.19
C LEU A 16 21.73 7.75 -23.78
N PHE A 17 20.49 7.29 -23.87
CA PHE A 17 20.14 5.91 -23.60
C PHE A 17 20.99 5.00 -24.51
N GLY A 18 22.05 4.39 -23.95
CA GLY A 18 22.81 3.32 -24.62
C GLY A 18 24.32 3.51 -24.78
N ILE A 19 24.94 4.62 -24.35
CA ILE A 19 26.42 4.77 -24.43
C ILE A 19 27.04 4.50 -23.04
N SER A 20 27.58 3.30 -22.83
CA SER A 20 28.32 2.95 -21.61
C SER A 20 29.83 3.14 -21.84
N PRO A 21 30.53 3.98 -21.05
CA PRO A 21 31.98 4.11 -21.16
C PRO A 21 32.73 2.82 -20.78
N LEU A 22 32.05 1.86 -20.14
CA LEU A 22 32.62 0.56 -19.75
C LEU A 22 32.38 -0.55 -20.78
N SER A 23 31.60 -0.32 -21.86
CA SER A 23 31.33 -1.35 -22.87
C SER A 23 32.41 -1.52 -23.93
N SER A 24 33.40 -0.62 -24.00
CA SER A 24 34.50 -0.68 -24.97
C SER A 24 35.85 -0.75 -24.24
N VAL A 25 36.19 -1.93 -23.72
CA VAL A 25 37.47 -2.12 -23.01
C VAL A 25 38.67 -2.17 -23.98
N GLU A 26 38.43 -2.31 -25.29
CA GLU A 26 39.47 -2.22 -26.32
C GLU A 26 39.68 -0.78 -26.83
N GLY A 27 40.05 0.16 -25.96
CA GLY A 27 40.76 1.41 -26.32
C GLY A 27 40.19 2.31 -27.44
N ASN A 28 38.96 2.07 -27.91
CA ASN A 28 38.39 2.77 -29.05
C ASN A 28 37.68 4.05 -28.57
N SER A 29 38.09 5.20 -29.12
CA SER A 29 37.47 6.52 -28.92
C SER A 29 36.02 6.61 -29.40
N PHE A 30 35.50 5.54 -30.03
CA PHE A 30 34.20 5.52 -30.69
C PHE A 30 33.04 6.00 -29.81
N TRP A 31 33.01 5.63 -28.52
CA TRP A 31 31.97 6.11 -27.62
C TRP A 31 32.19 7.56 -27.19
N GLN A 32 33.44 8.03 -27.11
CA GLN A 32 33.78 9.42 -26.79
C GLN A 32 33.33 10.34 -27.92
N ASP A 33 33.63 9.96 -29.17
CA ASP A 33 33.25 10.69 -30.37
C ASP A 33 31.71 10.73 -30.54
N ALA A 34 31.04 9.61 -30.25
CA ALA A 34 29.58 9.55 -30.25
C ALA A 34 28.95 10.43 -29.17
N LEU A 35 29.48 10.38 -27.94
CA LEU A 35 29.02 11.22 -26.83
C LEU A 35 29.24 12.70 -27.12
N ASP A 36 30.44 13.08 -27.58
CA ASP A 36 30.79 14.47 -27.91
C ASP A 36 29.86 15.05 -28.99
N LYS A 37 29.60 14.29 -30.06
CA LYS A 37 28.69 14.68 -31.13
C LYS A 37 27.26 14.90 -30.63
N GLU A 38 26.79 14.05 -29.74
CA GLU A 38 25.45 14.16 -29.18
C GLU A 38 25.34 15.33 -28.18
N LEU A 39 26.38 15.57 -27.36
CA LEU A 39 26.45 16.74 -26.48
C LEU A 39 26.42 18.05 -27.28
N GLN A 40 27.11 18.10 -28.44
CA GLN A 40 27.04 19.24 -29.36
C GLN A 40 25.64 19.44 -29.96
N ALA A 41 24.90 18.36 -30.19
CA ALA A 41 23.56 18.41 -30.77
C ALA A 41 22.45 18.74 -29.74
N ALA A 42 22.64 18.38 -28.47
CA ALA A 42 21.59 18.38 -27.46
C ALA A 42 21.07 19.77 -27.03
N GLN A 43 21.82 20.86 -27.25
CA GLN A 43 21.47 22.25 -26.88
C GLN A 43 20.91 22.43 -25.45
N ALA A 44 21.29 21.58 -24.50
CA ALA A 44 20.69 21.59 -23.17
C ALA A 44 21.45 22.50 -22.19
N ASP A 45 20.72 23.08 -21.24
CA ASP A 45 21.28 23.91 -20.18
C ASP A 45 21.87 23.08 -19.02
N TYR A 46 21.37 21.86 -18.81
CA TYR A 46 21.76 20.97 -17.72
C TYR A 46 22.02 19.55 -18.20
N PHE A 47 23.03 18.92 -17.59
CA PHE A 47 23.37 17.51 -17.78
C PHE A 47 22.95 16.70 -16.56
N VAL A 48 21.92 15.86 -16.73
CA VAL A 48 21.37 15.01 -15.66
C VAL A 48 21.67 13.55 -15.96
N LEU A 49 22.30 12.84 -15.02
CA LEU A 49 22.69 11.44 -15.20
C LEU A 49 22.50 10.58 -13.95
N ASP A 50 22.31 9.28 -14.17
CA ASP A 50 22.60 8.21 -13.22
C ASP A 50 23.80 7.40 -13.73
N LEU A 51 24.58 6.78 -12.83
CA LEU A 51 25.73 5.96 -13.21
C LEU A 51 25.41 4.47 -13.33
N GLN A 52 24.15 4.10 -13.16
CA GLN A 52 23.71 2.71 -13.28
C GLN A 52 23.93 2.20 -14.71
N THR A 53 23.58 3.01 -15.71
CA THR A 53 23.79 2.69 -17.14
C THR A 53 25.28 2.56 -17.47
N ALA A 54 26.14 3.39 -16.88
CA ALA A 54 27.58 3.30 -17.08
C ALA A 54 28.14 1.96 -16.56
N MET A 55 27.57 1.45 -15.44
CA MET A 55 27.96 0.17 -14.84
C MET A 55 27.21 -1.05 -15.39
N GLN A 56 26.31 -0.88 -16.36
CA GLN A 56 25.45 -1.96 -16.86
C GLN A 56 26.21 -3.25 -17.25
N PRO A 57 27.36 -3.22 -17.94
CA PRO A 57 28.13 -4.44 -18.24
C PRO A 57 28.59 -5.19 -16.99
N LEU A 58 29.06 -4.46 -15.96
CA LEU A 58 29.56 -5.04 -14.70
C LEU A 58 28.43 -5.58 -13.83
N LEU A 59 27.32 -4.83 -13.76
CA LEU A 59 26.11 -5.25 -13.07
C LEU A 59 25.57 -6.54 -13.69
N TYR A 60 25.52 -6.64 -15.03
CA TYR A 60 25.11 -7.86 -15.73
C TYR A 60 26.04 -9.06 -15.45
N ALA A 61 27.37 -8.88 -15.55
CA ALA A 61 28.33 -9.95 -15.25
C ALA A 61 28.19 -10.50 -13.82
N CYS A 62 27.67 -9.67 -12.90
CA CYS A 62 27.42 -10.03 -11.51
C CYS A 62 25.99 -10.51 -11.22
N GLY A 63 25.16 -10.72 -12.24
CA GLY A 63 23.76 -11.17 -12.13
C GLY A 63 22.80 -10.11 -11.60
N LEU A 64 23.14 -8.81 -11.71
CA LEU A 64 22.31 -7.69 -11.27
C LEU A 64 21.52 -7.10 -12.44
N TYR A 65 20.28 -7.53 -12.58
CA TYR A 65 19.33 -7.02 -13.57
C TYR A 65 18.44 -5.98 -12.90
N LEU A 66 18.77 -4.70 -13.05
CA LEU A 66 17.90 -3.62 -12.60
C LEU A 66 17.04 -3.06 -13.75
N THR A 67 17.52 -3.11 -14.99
CA THR A 67 16.81 -2.63 -16.21
C THR A 67 17.29 -3.25 -17.53
N ALA A 68 18.31 -4.12 -17.51
CA ALA A 68 18.90 -4.66 -18.72
C ALA A 68 18.08 -5.86 -19.22
N THR A 69 17.50 -5.75 -20.42
CA THR A 69 17.04 -6.94 -21.15
C THR A 69 18.26 -7.71 -21.67
N ASP A 70 18.18 -9.04 -21.73
CA ASP A 70 19.27 -9.87 -22.30
C ASP A 70 19.69 -9.43 -23.71
N GLN A 71 18.76 -8.85 -24.48
CA GLN A 71 19.03 -8.29 -25.80
C GLN A 71 20.01 -7.11 -25.77
N ASN A 72 19.95 -6.25 -24.75
CA ASN A 72 20.79 -5.05 -24.66
C ASN A 72 22.23 -5.35 -24.21
N VAL A 73 22.46 -6.49 -23.56
CA VAL A 73 23.81 -6.85 -23.06
C VAL A 73 24.56 -7.74 -24.03
N ARG A 74 23.85 -8.63 -24.75
CA ARG A 74 24.43 -9.44 -25.83
C ARG A 74 24.96 -8.61 -27.01
N SER A 75 24.54 -7.35 -27.14
CA SER A 75 25.07 -6.42 -28.15
C SER A 75 26.36 -5.70 -27.73
N LEU A 76 26.80 -5.79 -26.46
CA LEU A 76 27.92 -5.01 -25.95
C LEU A 76 29.27 -5.73 -26.02
N THR A 77 29.35 -7.06 -25.85
CA THR A 77 30.58 -7.85 -26.08
C THR A 77 30.27 -9.35 -26.32
N THR A 78 31.22 -10.12 -26.87
CA THR A 78 31.13 -11.58 -27.04
C THR A 78 31.44 -12.41 -25.79
N ASP A 79 32.07 -11.82 -24.76
CA ASP A 79 32.28 -12.42 -23.43
C ASP A 79 32.47 -11.33 -22.35
N PRO A 80 31.38 -10.78 -21.79
CA PRO A 80 31.45 -9.72 -20.78
C PRO A 80 32.05 -10.18 -19.45
N ILE A 81 31.98 -11.48 -19.16
CA ILE A 81 32.33 -12.05 -17.86
C ILE A 81 33.86 -12.10 -17.70
N ALA A 82 34.58 -12.60 -18.70
CA ALA A 82 36.05 -12.71 -18.66
C ALA A 82 36.77 -11.34 -18.61
N LEU A 83 36.18 -10.29 -19.18
CA LEU A 83 36.74 -8.94 -19.21
C LEU A 83 36.53 -8.14 -17.92
N LEU A 84 35.46 -8.44 -17.18
CA LEU A 84 35.05 -7.71 -15.98
C LEU A 84 35.41 -8.44 -14.68
N GLU A 85 35.82 -9.72 -14.78
CA GLU A 85 36.36 -10.52 -13.68
C GLU A 85 37.58 -9.90 -12.97
N PRO A 86 38.47 -9.09 -13.58
CA PRO A 86 39.51 -8.40 -12.80
C PRO A 86 39.00 -7.16 -12.05
N MET A 87 37.89 -6.57 -12.50
CA MET A 87 37.41 -5.27 -12.02
C MET A 87 36.56 -5.36 -10.73
N HIS A 88 35.99 -6.53 -10.43
CA HIS A 88 35.25 -6.75 -9.17
C HIS A 88 36.16 -6.71 -7.92
N LEU A 89 37.49 -6.70 -8.10
CA LEU A 89 38.48 -6.71 -7.02
C LEU A 89 39.32 -5.42 -6.94
N ASP A 90 39.23 -4.50 -7.91
CA ASP A 90 40.09 -3.30 -7.99
C ASP A 90 39.31 -2.03 -8.39
N GLN A 91 39.00 -1.20 -7.39
CA GLN A 91 38.33 0.10 -7.57
C GLN A 91 39.19 1.13 -8.33
N GLY A 92 40.53 1.01 -8.30
CA GLY A 92 41.44 1.94 -8.98
C GLY A 92 41.28 1.86 -10.50
N ARG A 93 41.22 0.63 -11.03
CA ARG A 93 41.03 0.38 -12.46
C ARG A 93 39.65 0.84 -12.97
N LEU A 94 38.61 0.76 -12.14
CA LEU A 94 37.28 1.31 -12.46
C LEU A 94 37.35 2.83 -12.67
N HIS A 95 38.06 3.54 -11.80
CA HIS A 95 38.23 4.99 -11.92
C HIS A 95 38.99 5.38 -13.20
N GLU A 96 40.07 4.67 -13.54
CA GLU A 96 40.87 4.94 -14.76
C GLU A 96 40.04 4.79 -16.04
N LEU A 97 39.20 3.75 -16.13
CA LEU A 97 38.34 3.52 -17.30
C LEU A 97 37.22 4.56 -17.41
N PHE A 98 36.77 5.09 -16.27
CA PHE A 98 35.68 6.06 -16.23
C PHE A 98 36.14 7.52 -16.35
N GLU A 99 37.39 7.84 -16.03
CA GLU A 99 37.92 9.20 -16.08
C GLU A 99 37.79 9.90 -17.45
N PRO A 100 37.98 9.24 -18.61
CA PRO A 100 37.74 9.87 -19.92
C PRO A 100 36.31 10.39 -20.10
N PHE A 101 35.31 9.76 -19.47
CA PHE A 101 33.91 10.20 -19.58
C PHE A 101 33.73 11.58 -18.95
N ILE A 102 34.40 11.82 -17.82
CA ILE A 102 34.40 13.12 -17.15
C ILE A 102 35.05 14.19 -18.04
N HIS A 103 36.17 13.86 -18.70
CA HIS A 103 36.87 14.79 -19.60
C HIS A 103 36.04 15.22 -20.81
N VAL A 104 35.15 14.37 -21.32
CA VAL A 104 34.26 14.72 -22.44
C VAL A 104 33.13 15.67 -22.00
N ILE A 105 32.64 15.55 -20.77
CA ILE A 105 31.47 16.32 -20.28
C ILE A 105 31.85 17.71 -19.74
N GLN A 106 32.97 17.81 -19.01
CA GLN A 106 33.40 19.04 -18.34
C GLN A 106 33.55 20.28 -19.23
N PRO A 107 33.91 20.18 -20.53
CA PRO A 107 33.92 21.33 -21.43
C PRO A 107 32.54 21.95 -21.71
N TYR A 108 31.46 21.15 -21.60
CA TYR A 108 30.10 21.58 -21.94
C TYR A 108 29.31 22.07 -20.72
N PHE A 109 29.56 21.49 -19.54
CA PHE A 109 28.80 21.78 -18.32
C PHE A 109 29.73 22.04 -17.13
N ASP A 110 29.48 23.14 -16.42
CA ASP A 110 30.16 23.40 -15.15
C ASP A 110 29.51 22.62 -13.98
N ARG A 111 30.14 22.68 -12.81
CA ARG A 111 29.71 21.97 -11.60
C ARG A 111 28.26 22.26 -11.14
N ARG A 112 27.67 23.41 -11.50
CA ARG A 112 26.26 23.75 -11.16
C ARG A 112 25.27 23.20 -12.17
N HIS A 113 25.74 22.92 -13.39
CA HIS A 113 24.94 22.43 -14.50
C HIS A 113 25.02 20.91 -14.68
N ILE A 114 25.82 20.22 -13.86
CA ILE A 114 25.83 18.75 -13.76
C ILE A 114 25.01 18.35 -12.54
N LEU A 115 23.99 17.50 -12.75
CA LEU A 115 23.20 16.88 -11.67
C LEU A 115 23.34 15.36 -11.73
N LEU A 116 23.97 14.78 -10.71
CA LEU A 116 24.04 13.35 -10.51
C LEU A 116 22.85 12.87 -9.67
N VAL A 117 22.03 11.98 -10.24
CA VAL A 117 21.03 11.20 -9.49
C VAL A 117 21.71 9.94 -8.98
N ARG A 118 21.85 9.80 -7.65
CA ARG A 118 22.43 8.57 -7.07
C ARG A 118 21.44 7.43 -7.16
N THR A 119 21.93 6.30 -7.62
CA THR A 119 21.13 5.09 -7.72
C THR A 119 21.24 4.27 -6.44
N TYR A 120 20.09 3.84 -5.93
CA TYR A 120 20.02 2.99 -4.75
C TYR A 120 19.33 1.67 -5.07
N ILE A 121 19.76 0.57 -4.45
CA ILE A 121 19.02 -0.69 -4.49
C ILE A 121 18.34 -0.84 -3.14
N PRO A 122 17.01 -0.61 -3.04
CA PRO A 122 16.26 -0.77 -1.81
C PRO A 122 16.37 -2.18 -1.24
N GLU A 123 16.57 -2.26 0.08
CA GLU A 123 16.41 -3.50 0.86
C GLU A 123 14.97 -4.02 0.74
N PHE A 124 14.01 -3.09 0.65
CA PHE A 124 12.59 -3.38 0.59
C PHE A 124 11.96 -3.04 -0.76
N TYR A 125 10.96 -3.81 -1.16
CA TYR A 125 10.12 -3.54 -2.32
C TYR A 125 8.64 -3.77 -2.00
N TRP A 126 7.73 -3.10 -2.70
CA TRP A 126 6.28 -3.26 -2.58
C TRP A 126 5.77 -4.40 -3.46
N ILE A 127 4.90 -5.23 -2.90
CA ILE A 127 3.89 -5.99 -3.66
C ILE A 127 2.54 -5.46 -3.22
N ASP A 128 1.79 -4.86 -4.15
CA ASP A 128 0.55 -4.13 -3.85
C ASP A 128 0.73 -3.10 -2.70
N LYS A 129 0.21 -3.39 -1.50
CA LYS A 129 0.30 -2.54 -0.30
C LYS A 129 1.18 -3.11 0.81
N SER A 130 2.02 -4.08 0.51
CA SER A 130 2.89 -4.72 1.49
C SER A 130 4.35 -4.59 1.11
N PRO A 131 5.21 -4.02 1.97
CA PRO A 131 6.63 -4.07 1.75
C PRO A 131 7.10 -5.51 1.99
N ARG A 132 8.13 -5.88 1.25
CA ARG A 132 8.81 -7.17 1.27
C ARG A 132 10.30 -6.91 1.35
N MET A 133 10.99 -7.69 2.18
CA MET A 133 12.44 -7.70 2.19
C MET A 133 12.94 -8.48 0.97
N ARG A 134 14.00 -7.98 0.33
CA ARG A 134 14.67 -8.70 -0.76
C ARG A 134 15.43 -9.89 -0.19
N ASP A 135 15.07 -11.09 -0.63
CA ASP A 135 15.82 -12.31 -0.28
C ASP A 135 17.28 -12.17 -0.72
N HIS A 136 18.20 -12.58 0.15
CA HIS A 136 19.63 -12.44 -0.06
C HIS A 136 20.13 -11.00 -0.28
N PHE A 137 19.50 -9.97 0.32
CA PHE A 137 20.00 -8.58 0.26
C PHE A 137 21.51 -8.45 0.59
N GLN A 138 22.02 -9.30 1.49
CA GLN A 138 23.45 -9.37 1.82
C GLN A 138 24.36 -9.70 0.61
N THR A 139 23.83 -10.31 -0.45
CA THR A 139 24.51 -10.55 -1.72
C THR A 139 24.52 -9.30 -2.61
N TYR A 140 23.53 -8.42 -2.47
CA TYR A 140 23.40 -7.16 -3.23
C TYR A 140 24.21 -6.03 -2.57
N ALA A 141 24.23 -5.96 -1.24
CA ALA A 141 24.87 -4.86 -0.49
C ALA A 141 26.37 -4.64 -0.82
N PRO A 142 27.22 -5.68 -0.94
CA PRO A 142 28.62 -5.50 -1.35
C PRO A 142 28.77 -4.90 -2.76
N LYS A 143 27.81 -5.16 -3.66
CA LYS A 143 27.84 -4.71 -5.05
C LYS A 143 27.30 -3.28 -5.21
N GLN A 144 26.35 -2.87 -4.36
CA GLN A 144 25.92 -1.47 -4.24
C GLN A 144 27.07 -0.55 -3.84
N ASN A 145 28.01 -1.03 -3.03
CA ASN A 145 29.21 -0.26 -2.64
C ASN A 145 30.07 0.13 -3.85
N TRP A 146 30.09 -0.64 -4.94
CA TRP A 146 30.84 -0.28 -6.15
C TRP A 146 30.22 0.89 -6.91
N LEU A 147 28.89 0.87 -7.07
CA LEU A 147 28.16 1.97 -7.69
C LEU A 147 28.32 3.26 -6.90
N GLN A 148 28.20 3.16 -5.57
CA GLN A 148 28.43 4.31 -4.69
C GLN A 148 29.89 4.82 -4.76
N ALA A 149 30.89 3.92 -4.85
CA ALA A 149 32.29 4.33 -4.99
C ALA A 149 32.55 5.08 -6.31
N LEU A 150 31.96 4.63 -7.41
CA LEU A 150 32.04 5.31 -8.72
C LEU A 150 31.35 6.67 -8.70
N GLU A 151 30.15 6.75 -8.11
CA GLU A 151 29.43 8.01 -7.89
C GLU A 151 30.25 8.97 -7.05
N ASP A 152 30.82 8.52 -5.94
CA ASP A 152 31.66 9.34 -5.06
C ASP A 152 32.92 9.84 -5.79
N PHE A 153 33.51 9.01 -6.67
CA PHE A 153 34.62 9.43 -7.54
C PHE A 153 34.18 10.52 -8.52
N PHE A 154 33.05 10.34 -9.19
CA PHE A 154 32.49 11.33 -10.11
C PHE A 154 32.19 12.65 -9.39
N ILE A 155 31.56 12.60 -8.20
CA ILE A 155 31.28 13.77 -7.35
C ILE A 155 32.59 14.48 -7.00
N ARG A 156 33.62 13.77 -6.55
CA ARG A 156 34.91 14.37 -6.22
C ARG A 156 35.55 15.10 -7.40
N LYS A 157 35.48 14.53 -8.61
CA LYS A 157 36.11 15.09 -9.82
C LYS A 157 35.33 16.24 -10.45
N THR A 158 34.00 16.19 -10.41
CA THR A 158 33.12 17.18 -11.06
C THR A 158 32.62 18.25 -10.10
N GLN A 159 32.57 17.97 -8.81
CA GLN A 159 31.91 18.79 -7.79
C GLN A 159 30.44 19.09 -8.15
N CYS A 160 29.80 18.17 -8.88
CA CYS A 160 28.43 18.31 -9.37
C CYS A 160 27.40 18.40 -8.22
N ARG A 161 26.19 18.86 -8.55
CA ARG A 161 25.05 18.74 -7.65
C ARG A 161 24.59 17.28 -7.60
N VAL A 162 24.16 16.85 -6.42
CA VAL A 162 23.77 15.45 -6.17
C VAL A 162 22.32 15.39 -5.75
N ILE A 163 21.56 14.46 -6.30
CA ILE A 163 20.21 14.11 -5.86
C ILE A 163 20.27 12.69 -5.32
N ASP A 164 20.15 12.54 -4.00
CA ASP A 164 20.26 11.25 -3.29
C ASP A 164 18.98 10.97 -2.50
N ILE A 165 17.87 10.86 -3.24
CA ILE A 165 16.55 10.59 -2.65
C ILE A 165 16.10 9.15 -2.83
N GLU A 166 16.59 8.42 -3.83
CA GLU A 166 16.17 7.05 -4.14
C GLU A 166 16.31 6.10 -2.95
N ARG A 167 17.33 6.34 -2.10
CA ARG A 167 17.54 5.60 -0.86
C ARG A 167 16.37 5.64 0.10
N PHE A 168 15.49 6.63 -0.02
CA PHE A 168 14.28 6.76 0.78
C PHE A 168 13.03 6.20 0.10
N TYR A 169 13.15 5.49 -1.03
CA TYR A 169 12.01 4.95 -1.78
C TYR A 169 12.14 3.44 -1.99
N PHE A 170 11.01 2.75 -2.02
CA PHE A 170 11.00 1.32 -2.33
C PHE A 170 10.91 1.08 -3.83
N HIS A 171 11.38 -0.08 -4.25
CA HIS A 171 10.96 -0.62 -5.54
C HIS A 171 9.51 -1.11 -5.47
N LYS A 172 8.83 -1.19 -6.60
CA LYS A 172 7.49 -1.74 -6.78
C LYS A 172 7.59 -2.95 -7.70
N LYS A 173 7.10 -4.09 -7.22
CA LYS A 173 6.83 -5.29 -8.02
C LYS A 173 5.40 -5.16 -8.54
N GLU A 174 5.25 -5.05 -9.85
CA GLU A 174 3.94 -5.19 -10.47
C GLU A 174 3.49 -6.66 -10.34
N GLN A 175 2.19 -6.86 -10.10
CA GLN A 175 1.64 -8.22 -9.89
C GLN A 175 1.96 -9.13 -11.09
N GLY A 176 2.43 -10.34 -10.80
CA GLY A 176 2.82 -11.32 -11.81
C GLY A 176 4.11 -11.01 -12.59
N ARG A 177 4.82 -9.91 -12.29
CA ARG A 177 6.11 -9.59 -12.92
C ARG A 177 7.29 -10.19 -12.16
N PRO A 178 8.38 -10.57 -12.85
CA PRO A 178 9.57 -11.08 -12.17
C PRO A 178 10.25 -10.00 -11.32
N LEU A 179 10.97 -10.41 -10.27
CA LEU A 179 11.73 -9.50 -9.39
C LEU A 179 12.87 -8.73 -10.09
N THR A 180 13.23 -9.12 -11.31
CA THR A 180 14.20 -8.44 -12.17
C THR A 180 13.63 -7.21 -12.89
N GLU A 181 12.31 -7.07 -12.94
CA GLU A 181 11.61 -5.92 -13.56
C GLU A 181 11.18 -4.84 -12.54
N LEU A 182 11.83 -4.83 -11.37
CA LEU A 182 11.51 -3.87 -10.31
C LEU A 182 11.85 -2.42 -10.73
N ILE A 183 10.84 -1.55 -10.62
CA ILE A 183 10.95 -0.11 -10.82
C ILE A 183 10.77 0.60 -9.49
N PHE A 184 11.17 1.86 -9.35
CA PHE A 184 10.79 2.64 -8.16
C PHE A 184 9.29 2.89 -8.11
N GLU A 185 8.77 3.12 -6.91
CA GLU A 185 7.41 3.60 -6.72
C GLU A 185 7.18 4.98 -7.36
N ASP A 186 5.94 5.27 -7.77
CA ASP A 186 5.61 6.50 -8.50
C ASP A 186 5.98 7.78 -7.72
N TYR A 187 5.92 7.74 -6.39
CA TYR A 187 6.33 8.84 -5.52
C TYR A 187 7.81 9.22 -5.68
N CYS A 188 8.69 8.25 -5.94
CA CYS A 188 10.10 8.50 -6.15
C CYS A 188 10.31 9.44 -7.35
N TYR A 189 9.67 9.15 -8.48
CA TYR A 189 9.78 9.95 -9.69
C TYR A 189 9.18 11.35 -9.53
N LEU A 190 8.05 11.47 -8.82
CA LEU A 190 7.42 12.76 -8.54
C LEU A 190 8.28 13.64 -7.62
N ASP A 191 8.90 13.06 -6.59
CA ASP A 191 9.78 13.80 -5.70
C ASP A 191 11.12 14.15 -6.37
N MET A 192 11.62 13.26 -7.23
CA MET A 192 12.84 13.50 -8.00
C MET A 192 12.68 14.69 -8.93
N ALA A 193 11.54 14.81 -9.62
CA ALA A 193 11.23 15.98 -10.44
C ALA A 193 11.25 17.26 -9.61
N GLN A 194 10.60 17.26 -8.43
CA GLN A 194 10.61 18.42 -7.53
C GLN A 194 12.02 18.74 -6.98
N CYS A 195 12.84 17.71 -6.71
CA CYS A 195 14.22 17.91 -6.27
C CYS A 195 15.08 18.53 -7.36
N ILE A 196 14.86 18.17 -8.63
CA ILE A 196 15.51 18.80 -9.78
C ILE A 196 15.11 20.27 -9.81
N ASP A 197 13.81 20.59 -9.83
CA ASP A 197 13.33 21.98 -9.88
C ASP A 197 13.90 22.85 -8.74
N ARG A 198 13.94 22.30 -7.52
CA ARG A 198 14.56 22.96 -6.35
C ARG A 198 16.07 23.15 -6.51
N SER A 199 16.77 22.14 -7.04
CA SER A 199 18.21 22.23 -7.30
C SER A 199 18.52 23.29 -8.35
N LEU A 200 17.67 23.43 -9.38
CA LEU A 200 17.76 24.50 -10.37
C LEU A 200 17.57 25.89 -9.72
N ALA A 201 16.71 25.98 -8.71
CA ALA A 201 16.44 27.19 -7.95
C ALA A 201 17.41 27.48 -6.77
N ASP A 202 18.53 26.75 -6.64
CA ASP A 202 19.47 26.83 -5.50
C ASP A 202 18.83 26.55 -4.12
N GLN A 203 17.68 25.86 -4.10
CA GLN A 203 17.01 25.43 -2.88
C GLN A 203 17.49 24.03 -2.48
N VAL A 204 18.20 23.95 -1.36
CA VAL A 204 18.81 22.71 -0.88
C VAL A 204 17.95 22.09 0.22
N ARG A 205 17.19 21.04 -0.09
CA ARG A 205 16.60 20.10 0.88
C ARG A 205 16.89 18.67 0.43
N PHE A 206 17.64 17.91 1.24
CA PHE A 206 18.05 16.52 0.97
C PHE A 206 17.21 15.48 1.74
N ARG A 207 15.90 15.75 1.85
CA ARG A 207 14.95 14.85 2.51
C ARG A 207 13.86 14.49 1.51
N PRO A 208 13.35 13.24 1.49
CA PRO A 208 12.19 12.90 0.67
C PRO A 208 11.01 13.80 1.05
N ASN A 209 10.14 14.08 0.09
CA ASN A 209 8.92 14.83 0.34
C ASN A 209 8.12 14.17 1.46
N PHE A 210 7.97 14.89 2.56
CA PHE A 210 7.39 14.35 3.78
C PHE A 210 5.95 13.88 3.60
N ARG A 211 5.16 14.53 2.71
CA ARG A 211 3.79 14.07 2.40
C ARG A 211 3.78 12.67 1.79
N TYR A 212 4.73 12.36 0.91
CA TYR A 212 4.86 11.01 0.35
C TYR A 212 5.30 10.00 1.41
N SER A 213 6.17 10.38 2.35
CA SER A 213 6.50 9.53 3.50
C SER A 213 5.29 9.23 4.39
N LEU A 214 4.44 10.23 4.68
CA LEU A 214 3.21 10.03 5.46
C LEU A 214 2.22 9.12 4.74
N GLN A 215 2.03 9.31 3.43
CA GLN A 215 1.14 8.48 2.62
C GLN A 215 1.62 7.02 2.60
N ARG A 216 2.92 6.78 2.39
CA ARG A 216 3.50 5.43 2.42
C ARG A 216 3.42 4.78 3.80
N TYR A 217 3.60 5.56 4.86
CA TYR A 217 3.40 5.07 6.22
C TYR A 217 1.95 4.64 6.44
N ALA A 218 0.98 5.47 6.04
CA ALA A 218 -0.45 5.13 6.12
C ALA A 218 -0.79 3.87 5.32
N ASP A 219 -0.24 3.73 4.12
CA ASP A 219 -0.47 2.58 3.25
C ASP A 219 0.16 1.28 3.79
N GLY A 220 1.35 1.36 4.41
CA GLY A 220 2.16 0.20 4.80
C GLY A 220 2.09 -0.26 6.25
N LYS A 221 1.55 0.55 7.17
CA LYS A 221 1.78 0.39 8.62
C LYS A 221 1.48 -1.01 9.20
N PHE A 222 0.46 -1.69 8.71
CA PHE A 222 0.02 -2.99 9.21
C PHE A 222 0.74 -4.18 8.57
N THR A 223 2.01 -4.01 8.23
CA THR A 223 2.83 -5.06 7.63
C THR A 223 3.86 -5.56 8.63
N LEU A 224 4.33 -6.81 8.45
CA LEU A 224 5.33 -7.41 9.34
C LEU A 224 6.70 -6.70 9.30
N TYR A 225 6.89 -5.74 8.38
CA TYR A 225 8.16 -5.05 8.14
C TYR A 225 8.12 -3.59 8.58
N GLN A 226 7.77 -3.32 9.84
CA GLN A 226 7.88 -1.97 10.42
C GLN A 226 9.28 -1.36 10.25
N ARG A 227 10.33 -2.19 10.19
CA ARG A 227 11.71 -1.77 9.90
C ARG A 227 11.85 -1.14 8.52
N ALA A 228 10.99 -1.47 7.56
CA ALA A 228 11.03 -0.84 6.25
C ALA A 228 10.79 0.68 6.35
N PHE A 229 10.02 1.14 7.34
CA PHE A 229 9.76 2.58 7.52
C PHE A 229 11.01 3.36 7.88
N SER A 230 12.04 2.74 8.49
CA SER A 230 13.31 3.44 8.75
C SER A 230 14.01 3.88 7.48
N GLN A 231 13.64 3.33 6.32
CA GLN A 231 14.14 3.76 5.03
C GLN A 231 13.65 5.19 4.68
N PHE A 232 12.48 5.64 5.17
CA PHE A 232 11.90 6.94 4.79
C PHE A 232 11.32 7.79 5.94
N LEU A 233 11.39 7.27 7.16
CA LEU A 233 11.13 7.96 8.42
C LEU A 233 12.28 7.63 9.38
N GLN A 234 13.09 8.63 9.72
CA GLN A 234 14.30 8.44 10.52
C GLN A 234 14.00 8.71 11.99
N GLN A 235 14.14 7.70 12.86
CA GLN A 235 13.73 7.81 14.27
C GLN A 235 14.51 8.88 15.05
N GLU A 236 15.68 9.29 14.56
CA GLU A 236 16.50 10.36 15.13
C GLU A 236 15.85 11.75 14.96
N TYR A 237 14.98 11.92 13.96
CA TYR A 237 14.24 13.16 13.72
C TYR A 237 12.94 13.16 14.53
N LEU A 238 12.72 14.18 15.38
CA LEU A 238 11.63 14.16 16.36
C LEU A 238 10.24 14.02 15.73
N LEU A 239 9.99 14.67 14.60
CA LEU A 239 8.71 14.56 13.90
C LEU A 239 8.50 13.14 13.36
N ASP A 240 9.54 12.49 12.85
CA ASP A 240 9.47 11.12 12.34
C ASP A 240 9.29 10.11 13.46
N ALA A 241 9.99 10.33 14.58
CA ALA A 241 9.79 9.56 15.79
C ALA A 241 8.33 9.65 16.27
N LEU A 242 7.70 10.84 16.17
CA LEU A 242 6.27 11.00 16.46
C LEU A 242 5.44 10.16 15.50
N ILE A 243 5.70 10.21 14.19
CA ILE A 243 4.96 9.41 13.19
C ILE A 243 5.09 7.92 13.50
N LEU A 244 6.31 7.44 13.73
CA LEU A 244 6.59 6.03 14.03
C LEU A 244 5.92 5.56 15.32
N ALA A 245 5.81 6.44 16.33
CA ALA A 245 5.17 6.16 17.61
C ALA A 245 3.63 6.35 17.61
N SER A 246 3.06 7.00 16.61
CA SER A 246 1.63 7.31 16.53
C SER A 246 0.83 6.16 15.93
N PRO A 247 -0.48 6.00 16.20
CA PRO A 247 -1.38 5.09 15.45
C PRO A 247 -1.64 5.53 14.01
N LYS A 248 -2.15 4.62 13.15
CA LYS A 248 -2.31 4.89 11.71
C LYS A 248 -3.33 6.00 11.48
N GLU A 249 -4.44 5.87 12.19
CA GLU A 249 -5.61 6.72 12.14
C GLU A 249 -5.23 8.15 12.53
N PHE A 250 -4.37 8.31 13.55
CA PHE A 250 -3.84 9.62 13.93
C PHE A 250 -3.06 10.27 12.78
N VAL A 251 -2.21 9.52 12.10
CA VAL A 251 -1.41 10.07 10.99
C VAL A 251 -2.33 10.42 9.82
N GLU A 252 -3.22 9.53 9.41
CA GLU A 252 -4.16 9.72 8.29
C GLU A 252 -5.09 10.93 8.51
N GLU A 253 -5.66 11.09 9.70
CA GLU A 253 -6.54 12.21 10.03
C GLU A 253 -5.81 13.57 10.08
N ASN A 254 -4.48 13.56 10.23
CA ASN A 254 -3.70 14.77 10.49
C ASN A 254 -2.58 15.03 9.47
N ILE A 255 -2.60 14.37 8.30
CA ILE A 255 -1.55 14.48 7.27
C ILE A 255 -1.19 15.95 6.96
N GLU A 256 -2.18 16.80 6.71
CA GLU A 256 -1.93 18.21 6.35
C GLU A 256 -1.30 19.01 7.50
N HIS A 257 -1.68 18.72 8.74
CA HIS A 257 -1.10 19.39 9.91
C HIS A 257 0.31 18.88 10.21
N LEU A 258 0.54 17.58 10.08
CA LEU A 258 1.87 16.98 10.22
C LEU A 258 2.83 17.47 9.11
N ALA A 259 2.32 17.67 7.89
CA ALA A 259 3.09 18.25 6.80
C ALA A 259 3.52 19.70 7.09
N LYS A 260 2.68 20.52 7.75
CA LYS A 260 3.09 21.86 8.20
C LYS A 260 4.19 21.80 9.27
N LEU A 261 4.18 20.80 10.15
CA LEU A 261 5.24 20.65 11.15
C LEU A 261 6.61 20.33 10.55
N ASP A 262 6.69 19.76 9.34
CA ASP A 262 7.96 19.52 8.61
C ASP A 262 8.64 20.81 8.11
N GLU A 263 7.96 21.95 8.20
CA GLU A 263 8.56 23.27 7.95
C GLU A 263 9.49 23.69 9.09
N ILE A 264 9.30 23.14 10.30
CA ILE A 264 10.12 23.41 11.49
C ILE A 264 11.36 22.51 11.47
N ASP A 265 12.52 23.07 11.81
CA ASP A 265 13.75 22.28 11.98
C ASP A 265 13.78 21.59 13.35
N TRP A 266 13.43 20.31 13.38
CA TRP A 266 13.40 19.49 14.59
C TRP A 266 14.77 18.93 15.02
N SER A 267 15.89 19.40 14.45
CA SER A 267 17.23 19.00 14.89
C SER A 267 17.62 19.60 16.26
N ASP A 268 17.06 20.74 16.61
CA ASP A 268 17.18 21.38 17.93
C ASP A 268 15.80 21.47 18.58
N ALA A 269 15.58 20.67 19.62
CA ALA A 269 14.28 20.56 20.28
C ALA A 269 13.80 21.90 20.87
N ASP A 270 14.65 22.66 21.56
CA ASP A 270 14.22 23.87 22.28
C ASP A 270 13.90 25.01 21.31
N ARG A 271 14.69 25.12 20.23
CA ARG A 271 14.38 26.01 19.11
C ARG A 271 13.07 25.62 18.43
N ALA A 272 12.91 24.33 18.09
CA ALA A 272 11.71 23.85 17.42
C ALA A 272 10.43 24.07 18.24
N LEU A 273 10.48 23.87 19.57
CA LEU A 273 9.35 24.16 20.46
C LEU A 273 9.00 25.66 20.52
N SER A 274 9.97 26.54 20.30
CA SER A 274 9.73 27.99 20.21
C SER A 274 9.07 28.35 18.88
N GLU A 275 9.51 27.75 17.77
CA GLU A 275 8.91 27.92 16.44
C GLU A 275 7.49 27.33 16.37
N LEU A 276 7.25 26.20 17.04
CA LEU A 276 5.94 25.52 17.12
C LEU A 276 4.82 26.42 17.64
N LYS A 277 5.13 27.37 18.54
CA LYS A 277 4.14 28.32 19.10
C LYS A 277 3.53 29.23 18.04
N ASN A 278 4.25 29.49 16.96
CA ASN A 278 3.84 30.35 15.85
C ASN A 278 3.36 29.56 14.63
N CYS A 279 3.39 28.23 14.68
CA CYS A 279 2.98 27.37 13.58
C CYS A 279 1.45 27.30 13.47
N ASP A 280 0.92 27.48 12.27
CA ASP A 280 -0.52 27.43 11.98
C ASP A 280 -1.06 25.99 11.94
N VAL A 281 -1.08 25.34 13.10
CA VAL A 281 -1.64 24.01 13.33
C VAL A 281 -2.63 24.02 14.50
N PRO A 282 -3.64 23.14 14.52
CA PRO A 282 -4.59 23.07 15.63
C PRO A 282 -3.87 22.84 16.98
N GLN A 283 -4.38 23.48 18.03
CA GLN A 283 -3.79 23.40 19.38
C GLN A 283 -3.56 21.97 19.87
N LYS A 284 -4.45 21.03 19.51
CA LYS A 284 -4.27 19.61 19.86
C LYS A 284 -3.01 19.01 19.24
N ILE A 285 -2.67 19.38 18.01
CA ILE A 285 -1.49 18.88 17.28
C ILE A 285 -0.21 19.50 17.84
N SER A 286 -0.18 20.82 18.06
CA SER A 286 0.97 21.47 18.68
C SER A 286 1.18 20.97 20.12
N SER A 287 0.12 20.76 20.91
CA SER A 287 0.22 20.20 22.26
C SER A 287 0.71 18.75 22.25
N THR A 288 0.27 17.92 21.30
CA THR A 288 0.78 16.56 21.12
C THR A 288 2.28 16.58 20.78
N MET A 289 2.71 17.40 19.83
CA MET A 289 4.13 17.48 19.46
C MET A 289 4.98 18.02 20.62
N TYR A 290 4.54 19.08 21.29
CA TYR A 290 5.21 19.62 22.48
C TYR A 290 5.42 18.51 23.52
N THR A 291 4.35 17.83 23.90
CA THR A 291 4.37 16.76 24.92
C THR A 291 5.28 15.61 24.48
N PHE A 292 5.25 15.21 23.21
CA PHE A 292 6.11 14.17 22.66
C PHE A 292 7.60 14.52 22.83
N VAL A 293 7.99 15.74 22.48
CA VAL A 293 9.38 16.21 22.63
C VAL A 293 9.81 16.21 24.09
N ARG A 294 8.97 16.66 25.02
CA ARG A 294 9.28 16.63 26.47
C ARG A 294 9.52 15.20 26.97
N ILE A 295 8.70 14.24 26.53
CA ILE A 295 8.89 12.81 26.84
C ILE A 295 10.24 12.31 26.30
N VAL A 296 10.58 12.63 25.05
CA VAL A 296 11.86 12.23 24.44
C VAL A 296 13.06 12.84 25.17
N GLN A 297 12.92 14.07 25.69
CA GLN A 297 13.91 14.73 26.56
C GLN A 297 13.94 14.16 27.99
N GLY A 298 13.08 13.20 28.34
CA GLY A 298 13.01 12.58 29.66
C GLY A 298 12.29 13.44 30.71
N VAL A 299 11.50 14.43 30.29
CA VAL A 299 10.73 15.34 31.15
C VAL A 299 9.29 14.85 31.26
N TYR A 300 8.85 14.53 32.48
CA TYR A 300 7.55 13.88 32.74
C TYR A 300 6.61 14.68 33.67
N ASP A 301 7.05 15.83 34.15
CA ASP A 301 6.40 16.69 35.14
C ASP A 301 6.22 18.13 34.63
N ASP A 302 6.31 18.35 33.31
CA ASP A 302 6.13 19.67 32.69
C ASP A 302 4.65 20.09 32.77
N PRO A 303 4.29 21.17 33.49
CA PRO A 303 2.90 21.60 33.63
C PRO A 303 2.29 22.13 32.32
N ALA A 304 3.11 22.46 31.31
CA ALA A 304 2.62 22.87 29.99
C ALA A 304 2.35 21.68 29.05
N ALA A 305 2.81 20.48 29.41
CA ALA A 305 2.64 19.28 28.59
C ALA A 305 1.32 18.56 28.89
N ASP A 306 0.60 18.15 27.84
CA ASP A 306 -0.65 17.40 27.93
C ASP A 306 -0.41 15.90 27.70
N TYR A 307 0.21 15.26 28.70
CA TYR A 307 0.48 13.82 28.71
C TYR A 307 -0.79 12.98 28.53
N ALA A 308 -1.91 13.47 29.05
CA ALA A 308 -3.22 12.82 28.95
C ALA A 308 -3.69 12.74 27.50
N LEU A 309 -3.64 13.86 26.76
CA LEU A 309 -4.01 13.92 25.35
C LEU A 309 -3.17 12.96 24.50
N LEU A 310 -1.85 12.98 24.69
CA LEU A 310 -0.91 12.17 23.91
C LEU A 310 -1.10 10.67 24.17
N LEU A 311 -1.18 10.26 25.43
CA LEU A 311 -1.30 8.84 25.81
C LEU A 311 -2.70 8.26 25.54
N ARG A 312 -3.77 9.06 25.60
CA ARG A 312 -5.10 8.63 25.12
C ARG A 312 -5.12 8.36 23.62
N LYS A 313 -4.29 9.05 22.86
CA LYS A 313 -4.11 8.76 21.43
C LYS A 313 -3.21 7.56 21.17
N GLN A 314 -2.75 6.85 22.21
CA GLN A 314 -1.82 5.72 22.12
C GLN A 314 -0.52 6.06 21.38
N ILE A 315 -0.14 7.34 21.38
CA ILE A 315 1.14 7.80 20.83
C ILE A 315 2.16 7.61 21.94
N VAL A 316 3.04 6.62 21.83
CA VAL A 316 3.94 6.27 22.94
C VAL A 316 5.37 6.06 22.42
N PRO A 317 6.29 6.99 22.72
CA PRO A 317 7.70 6.81 22.37
C PRO A 317 8.29 5.55 23.01
N THR A 318 9.20 4.88 22.31
CA THR A 318 9.90 3.69 22.83
C THR A 318 10.63 3.97 24.14
N CYS A 319 11.22 5.16 24.31
CA CYS A 319 11.88 5.55 25.56
C CYS A 319 10.92 5.58 26.75
N LEU A 320 9.68 6.06 26.56
CA LEU A 320 8.68 6.06 27.61
C LEU A 320 8.24 4.65 27.97
N LEU A 321 8.01 3.78 26.98
CA LEU A 321 7.70 2.36 27.25
C LEU A 321 8.81 1.69 28.07
N THR A 322 10.08 1.96 27.75
CA THR A 322 11.22 1.44 28.53
C THR A 322 11.16 1.90 29.98
N VAL A 323 10.98 3.21 30.22
CA VAL A 323 10.88 3.76 31.58
C VAL A 323 9.70 3.18 32.36
N LEU A 324 8.53 3.07 31.73
CA LEU A 324 7.35 2.46 32.36
C LEU A 324 7.60 1.00 32.70
N ARG A 325 8.25 0.24 31.81
CA ARG A 325 8.60 -1.17 32.05
C ARG A 325 9.55 -1.31 33.23
N GLU A 326 10.60 -0.51 33.28
CA GLU A 326 11.58 -0.53 34.36
C GLU A 326 10.97 -0.21 35.73
N ARG A 327 10.06 0.78 35.79
CA ARG A 327 9.50 1.27 37.06
C ARG A 327 8.26 0.51 37.53
N MET A 328 7.45 0.01 36.60
CA MET A 328 6.13 -0.55 36.92
C MET A 328 6.07 -2.07 36.91
N CYS A 329 6.95 -2.78 36.18
CA CYS A 329 6.82 -4.23 36.08
C CYS A 329 6.97 -4.94 37.44
N GLN A 330 7.92 -4.51 38.28
CA GLN A 330 8.13 -5.13 39.58
C GLN A 330 6.98 -4.82 40.56
N SER A 331 6.55 -3.55 40.65
CA SER A 331 5.50 -3.10 41.57
C SER A 331 4.13 -3.68 41.19
N GLU A 332 3.85 -3.80 39.89
CA GLU A 332 2.59 -4.33 39.37
C GLU A 332 2.61 -5.85 39.14
N LYS A 333 3.75 -6.51 39.35
CA LYS A 333 3.96 -7.93 39.06
C LYS A 333 3.61 -8.30 37.61
N LEU A 334 4.06 -7.46 36.68
CA LEU A 334 3.82 -7.62 35.24
C LEU A 334 5.08 -8.10 34.53
N PHE A 335 4.87 -8.82 33.43
CA PHE A 335 5.91 -9.04 32.45
C PHE A 335 6.07 -7.79 31.56
N SER A 336 7.31 -7.49 31.16
CA SER A 336 7.64 -6.24 30.43
C SER A 336 6.75 -5.98 29.20
N GLY A 337 6.46 -7.02 28.42
CA GLY A 337 5.62 -6.89 27.23
C GLY A 337 4.15 -6.54 27.52
N GLN A 338 3.65 -6.75 28.75
CA GLN A 338 2.27 -6.39 29.11
C GLN A 338 2.06 -4.88 29.26
N ILE A 339 3.15 -4.10 29.32
CA ILE A 339 3.10 -2.64 29.17
C ILE A 339 3.33 -2.32 27.71
N ASN A 340 2.30 -1.79 27.05
CA ASN A 340 2.25 -1.51 25.63
C ASN A 340 1.57 -0.16 25.37
N PRO A 341 1.55 0.34 24.11
CA PRO A 341 0.96 1.65 23.81
C PRO A 341 -0.49 1.82 24.27
N ALA A 342 -1.30 0.75 24.24
CA ALA A 342 -2.71 0.79 24.60
C ALA A 342 -2.98 1.00 26.10
N ASN A 343 -2.02 0.66 26.98
CA ASN A 343 -2.17 0.85 28.43
C ASN A 343 -1.07 1.72 29.07
N ALA A 344 -0.16 2.29 28.27
CA ALA A 344 0.90 3.17 28.75
C ALA A 344 0.35 4.37 29.55
N GLY A 345 -0.78 4.95 29.13
CA GLY A 345 -1.46 6.03 29.86
C GLY A 345 -1.82 5.67 31.30
N TYR A 346 -2.35 4.46 31.52
CA TYR A 346 -2.67 3.96 32.86
C TYR A 346 -1.42 3.85 33.75
N TYR A 347 -0.35 3.25 33.24
CA TYR A 347 0.88 3.08 34.01
C TYR A 347 1.64 4.38 34.20
N PHE A 348 1.56 5.31 33.25
CA PHE A 348 2.10 6.66 33.40
C PHE A 348 1.39 7.43 34.51
N ALA A 349 0.05 7.43 34.51
CA ALA A 349 -0.72 8.06 35.57
C ALA A 349 -0.36 7.49 36.95
N LYS A 350 -0.23 6.16 37.05
CA LYS A 350 0.16 5.50 38.30
C LYS A 350 1.59 5.84 38.72
N MET A 351 2.53 5.89 37.78
CA MET A 351 3.92 6.30 38.03
C MET A 351 4.00 7.74 38.57
N GLN A 352 3.14 8.63 38.08
CA GLN A 352 3.12 10.05 38.44
C GLN A 352 2.16 10.38 39.60
N GLY A 353 1.38 9.41 40.10
CA GLY A 353 0.35 9.66 41.12
C GLY A 353 -0.81 10.54 40.63
N LEU A 354 -1.14 10.49 39.34
CA LEU A 354 -2.20 11.28 38.70
C LEU A 354 -3.53 10.51 38.62
N ALA A 355 -4.62 11.24 38.38
CA ALA A 355 -5.94 10.66 38.15
C ALA A 355 -5.95 9.80 36.86
N ILE A 356 -6.25 8.52 37.00
CA ILE A 356 -6.15 7.52 35.94
C ILE A 356 -7.18 7.76 34.85
N GLU A 357 -8.37 8.22 35.21
CA GLU A 357 -9.50 8.47 34.30
C GLU A 357 -9.12 9.45 33.18
N ALA A 358 -8.19 10.36 33.47
CA ALA A 358 -7.67 11.29 32.50
C ALA A 358 -6.76 10.65 31.43
N PHE A 359 -6.41 9.38 31.52
CA PHE A 359 -5.49 8.70 30.59
C PHE A 359 -6.10 7.48 29.90
N LEU A 360 -7.34 7.10 30.25
CA LEU A 360 -8.02 5.96 29.64
C LEU A 360 -8.73 6.35 28.35
N THR A 361 -8.69 5.43 27.37
CA THR A 361 -9.44 5.52 26.11
C THR A 361 -10.85 4.94 26.21
N GLY A 362 -11.17 4.28 27.32
CA GLY A 362 -12.46 3.65 27.61
C GLY A 362 -12.64 3.40 29.12
N GLN A 363 -13.62 2.57 29.48
CA GLN A 363 -13.96 2.31 30.89
C GLN A 363 -13.04 1.28 31.58
N THR A 364 -12.28 0.49 30.82
CA THR A 364 -11.46 -0.60 31.35
C THR A 364 -10.02 -0.52 30.87
N VAL A 365 -9.10 -0.86 31.76
CA VAL A 365 -7.66 -0.93 31.46
C VAL A 365 -7.38 -2.22 30.71
N ILE A 366 -6.79 -2.12 29.52
CA ILE A 366 -6.34 -3.27 28.75
C ILE A 366 -5.14 -3.90 29.47
N ARG A 367 -5.25 -5.18 29.82
CA ARG A 367 -4.17 -5.97 30.41
C ARG A 367 -3.89 -7.16 29.49
N PRO A 368 -2.84 -7.07 28.65
CA PRO A 368 -2.50 -8.14 27.73
C PRO A 368 -2.29 -9.46 28.46
N ILE A 369 -2.87 -10.53 27.92
CA ILE A 369 -2.74 -11.88 28.47
C ILE A 369 -1.39 -12.46 28.04
N LEU A 370 -0.64 -12.99 29.01
CA LEU A 370 0.65 -13.65 28.74
C LEU A 370 0.41 -15.03 28.14
N VAL A 371 0.98 -15.23 26.95
CA VAL A 371 0.94 -16.49 26.22
C VAL A 371 2.36 -16.97 25.96
N ASP A 372 2.57 -18.26 26.12
CA ASP A 372 3.75 -18.94 25.59
C ASP A 372 3.39 -19.58 24.25
N ILE A 373 4.36 -19.59 23.33
CA ILE A 373 4.19 -20.16 22.00
C ILE A 373 5.29 -21.21 21.78
N PHE A 374 4.85 -22.41 21.46
CA PHE A 374 5.69 -23.50 20.98
C PHE A 374 5.27 -23.80 19.54
N GLY A 375 6.00 -23.28 18.56
CA GLY A 375 5.46 -23.25 17.20
C GLY A 375 6.29 -22.56 16.15
N SER A 376 5.65 -22.26 15.01
CA SER A 376 6.26 -21.58 13.88
C SER A 376 5.87 -20.10 13.80
N CYS A 377 6.35 -19.42 12.76
CA CYS A 377 5.96 -18.05 12.46
C CYS A 377 4.44 -17.91 12.29
N ILE A 378 3.74 -18.95 11.82
CA ILE A 378 2.28 -18.99 11.68
C ILE A 378 1.61 -18.73 13.03
N SER A 379 2.00 -19.49 14.06
CA SER A 379 1.43 -19.36 15.41
C SER A 379 1.72 -18.00 16.05
N ARG A 380 2.96 -17.50 15.93
CA ARG A 380 3.35 -16.18 16.43
C ARG A 380 2.55 -15.07 15.76
N THR A 381 2.35 -15.19 14.46
CA THR A 381 1.64 -14.19 13.66
C THR A 381 0.21 -13.96 14.16
N ILE A 382 -0.52 -15.00 14.59
CA ILE A 382 -1.89 -14.86 15.14
C ILE A 382 -1.94 -13.87 16.32
N PHE A 383 -0.89 -13.83 17.15
CA PHE A 383 -0.81 -12.95 18.32
C PHE A 383 -0.29 -11.55 17.98
N ASN A 384 0.42 -11.40 16.85
CA ASN A 384 0.92 -10.11 16.36
C ASN A 384 -0.14 -9.32 15.58
N VAL A 385 -1.22 -9.95 15.11
CA VAL A 385 -2.32 -9.28 14.38
C VAL A 385 -2.95 -8.14 15.19
N CYS A 386 -3.08 -8.30 16.51
CA CYS A 386 -3.59 -7.26 17.40
C CYS A 386 -2.83 -7.30 18.73
N GLU A 387 -1.79 -6.48 18.82
CA GLU A 387 -0.80 -6.45 19.91
C GLU A 387 -1.36 -6.00 21.28
N ASN A 388 -2.62 -5.57 21.32
CA ASN A 388 -3.21 -5.00 22.53
C ASN A 388 -3.76 -6.08 23.48
N ASN A 389 -4.17 -7.23 22.98
CA ASN A 389 -4.87 -8.25 23.78
C ASN A 389 -3.92 -9.29 24.39
N PHE A 390 -2.78 -9.53 23.75
CA PHE A 390 -1.87 -10.62 24.11
C PHE A 390 -0.42 -10.15 24.13
N THR A 391 0.39 -10.84 24.90
CA THR A 391 1.84 -10.66 24.92
C THR A 391 2.51 -12.01 24.92
N VAL A 392 3.40 -12.23 23.96
CA VAL A 392 4.22 -13.44 23.92
C VAL A 392 5.33 -13.33 24.97
N ASN A 393 5.34 -14.26 25.92
CA ASN A 393 6.37 -14.36 26.95
C ASN A 393 7.57 -15.18 26.46
N ARG A 394 7.36 -16.46 26.16
CA ARG A 394 8.36 -17.32 25.51
C ARG A 394 7.90 -17.78 24.13
N TYR A 395 8.85 -17.85 23.21
CA TYR A 395 8.66 -18.34 21.86
C TYR A 395 9.69 -19.42 21.53
N TRP A 396 9.30 -20.68 21.72
CA TRP A 396 10.08 -21.84 21.29
C TRP A 396 9.84 -22.07 19.81
N PHE A 397 10.59 -21.33 19.00
CA PHE A 397 10.46 -21.36 17.55
C PHE A 397 11.00 -22.68 17.00
N GLN A 398 10.14 -23.43 16.33
CA GLN A 398 10.55 -24.55 15.48
C GLN A 398 11.31 -25.69 16.19
N ILE A 399 11.05 -25.88 17.49
CA ILE A 399 11.59 -26.99 18.26
C ILE A 399 10.57 -28.15 18.24
N PRO A 400 10.94 -29.39 17.87
CA PRO A 400 10.05 -30.54 17.99
C PRO A 400 9.95 -31.02 19.46
N PRO A 401 8.75 -31.33 19.98
CA PRO A 401 8.51 -31.94 21.29
C PRO A 401 8.79 -33.46 21.26
N LEU A 402 9.86 -33.84 20.58
CA LEU A 402 10.42 -35.17 20.47
C LEU A 402 11.85 -35.23 21.01
N LEU A 403 12.48 -34.05 21.10
CA LEU A 403 13.84 -33.90 21.60
C LEU A 403 13.80 -34.10 23.11
N GLY A 404 14.63 -35.01 23.60
CA GLY A 404 14.73 -35.34 25.03
C GLY A 404 14.88 -34.04 25.83
N ILE A 405 13.80 -33.63 26.48
CA ILE A 405 13.63 -32.30 27.07
C ILE A 405 14.72 -32.01 28.12
N ASN A 406 15.36 -33.08 28.61
CA ASN A 406 16.33 -33.11 29.69
C ASN A 406 17.69 -33.72 29.29
N GLU A 407 17.88 -34.07 28.01
CA GLU A 407 19.16 -34.63 27.55
C GLU A 407 20.16 -33.50 27.30
N ARG A 408 21.16 -33.38 28.17
CA ARG A 408 22.22 -32.40 28.00
C ARG A 408 23.20 -32.87 26.92
N ILE A 409 23.40 -32.05 25.91
CA ILE A 409 24.37 -32.26 24.84
C ILE A 409 25.66 -31.56 25.23
N SER A 410 26.79 -32.27 25.18
CA SER A 410 28.11 -31.66 25.42
C SER A 410 28.59 -30.94 24.15
N TYR A 411 29.00 -29.67 24.31
CA TYR A 411 29.51 -28.80 23.26
C TYR A 411 30.76 -28.01 23.70
N PRO A 412 31.61 -27.53 22.78
CA PRO A 412 32.75 -26.65 23.06
C PRO A 412 32.37 -25.35 23.78
N GLU A 413 33.17 -24.91 24.77
CA GLU A 413 32.86 -23.74 25.61
C GLU A 413 32.78 -22.41 24.84
N ASP A 414 33.50 -22.29 23.72
CA ASP A 414 33.57 -21.11 22.86
C ASP A 414 32.56 -21.11 21.70
N MET A 415 31.68 -22.12 21.63
CA MET A 415 30.72 -22.27 20.53
C MET A 415 29.72 -21.11 20.42
N PHE A 416 29.28 -20.60 21.56
CA PHE A 416 28.28 -19.53 21.62
C PHE A 416 28.92 -18.23 22.11
N PRO A 417 28.69 -17.10 21.44
CA PRO A 417 29.17 -15.81 21.93
C PRO A 417 28.42 -15.41 23.22
N GLU A 418 28.98 -14.50 24.02
CA GLU A 418 28.38 -14.04 25.29
C GLU A 418 26.93 -13.54 25.15
N LYS A 419 26.60 -12.93 24.01
CA LYS A 419 25.25 -12.50 23.63
C LYS A 419 24.85 -13.18 22.32
N PRO A 420 24.34 -14.42 22.37
CA PRO A 420 23.99 -15.14 21.15
C PRO A 420 22.79 -14.50 20.45
N HIS A 421 22.79 -14.58 19.13
CA HIS A 421 21.61 -14.28 18.33
C HIS A 421 20.45 -15.18 18.77
N TRP A 422 19.19 -14.74 18.60
CA TRP A 422 18.04 -15.45 19.15
C TRP A 422 17.93 -16.90 18.65
N ALA A 423 18.30 -17.18 17.40
CA ALA A 423 18.32 -18.52 16.84
C ALA A 423 19.39 -19.41 17.51
N ASP A 424 20.59 -18.87 17.72
CA ASP A 424 21.69 -19.57 18.40
C ASP A 424 21.32 -19.87 19.87
N ARG A 425 20.60 -18.96 20.53
CA ARG A 425 20.06 -19.19 21.89
C ARG A 425 19.13 -20.40 21.95
N LEU A 426 18.30 -20.64 20.93
CA LEU A 426 17.42 -21.81 20.90
C LEU A 426 18.20 -23.12 20.76
N VAL A 427 19.30 -23.13 19.99
CA VAL A 427 20.20 -24.28 19.92
C VAL A 427 20.87 -24.52 21.28
N LYS A 428 21.36 -23.45 21.91
CA LYS A 428 21.96 -23.52 23.24
C LYS A 428 20.99 -24.06 24.29
N ASP A 429 19.75 -23.60 24.29
CA ASP A 429 18.71 -24.06 25.23
C ASP A 429 18.41 -25.56 25.06
N GLN A 430 18.40 -26.06 23.82
CA GLN A 430 18.30 -27.49 23.53
C GLN A 430 19.52 -28.25 24.08
N PHE A 431 20.72 -27.73 23.86
CA PHE A 431 21.96 -28.38 24.32
C PHE A 431 22.09 -28.41 25.84
N ASP A 432 21.65 -27.35 26.52
CA ASP A 432 21.68 -27.27 27.98
C ASP A 432 20.57 -28.10 28.65
N GLY A 433 19.59 -28.60 27.88
CA GLY A 433 18.47 -29.38 28.41
C GLY A 433 17.56 -28.56 29.34
N VAL A 434 17.40 -27.26 29.06
CA VAL A 434 16.68 -26.33 29.97
C VAL A 434 15.19 -26.20 29.67
N LEU A 435 14.69 -26.79 28.57
CA LEU A 435 13.31 -26.57 28.10
C LEU A 435 12.26 -26.91 29.16
N GLU A 436 12.39 -28.04 29.86
CA GLU A 436 11.39 -28.44 30.88
C GLU A 436 11.34 -27.43 32.02
N SER A 437 12.52 -26.95 32.46
CA SER A 437 12.62 -25.94 33.51
C SER A 437 12.04 -24.60 33.06
N GLN A 438 12.24 -24.22 31.79
CA GLN A 438 11.68 -23.00 31.23
C GLN A 438 10.15 -23.06 31.17
N ILE A 439 9.57 -24.21 30.79
CA ILE A 439 8.12 -24.45 30.79
C ILE A 439 7.57 -24.34 32.22
N LYS A 440 8.16 -25.08 33.17
CA LYS A 440 7.73 -25.09 34.58
C LYS A 440 7.72 -23.70 35.21
N ASN A 441 8.76 -22.92 34.94
CA ASN A 441 8.98 -21.59 35.54
C ASN A 441 8.33 -20.45 34.76
N SER A 442 7.60 -20.74 33.67
CA SER A 442 6.97 -19.69 32.87
C SER A 442 5.85 -18.97 33.62
N PRO A 443 5.79 -17.63 33.61
CA PRO A 443 4.68 -16.86 34.16
C PRO A 443 3.42 -16.91 33.28
N ALA A 444 3.52 -17.38 32.04
CA ALA A 444 2.37 -17.45 31.13
C ALA A 444 1.30 -18.42 31.66
N GLN A 445 0.04 -18.04 31.43
CA GLN A 445 -1.11 -18.84 31.82
C GLN A 445 -1.56 -19.77 30.70
N TRP A 446 -1.27 -19.38 29.45
CA TRP A 446 -1.71 -20.06 28.25
C TRP A 446 -0.52 -20.53 27.43
N LEU A 447 -0.66 -21.70 26.82
CA LEU A 447 0.29 -22.23 25.83
C LEU A 447 -0.40 -22.42 24.49
N VAL A 448 0.29 -22.00 23.44
CA VAL A 448 -0.09 -22.27 22.05
C VAL A 448 0.90 -23.26 21.47
N ILE A 449 0.38 -24.33 20.87
CA ILE A 449 1.17 -25.39 20.25
C ILE A 449 0.84 -25.40 18.76
N ASP A 450 1.87 -25.34 17.93
CA ASP A 450 1.76 -25.51 16.48
C ASP A 450 2.65 -26.67 16.04
N LEU A 451 2.00 -27.77 15.66
CA LEU A 451 2.69 -29.00 15.26
C LEU A 451 3.34 -28.87 13.88
N PHE A 452 3.05 -27.81 13.10
CA PHE A 452 3.70 -27.57 11.81
C PHE A 452 5.23 -27.49 11.93
N ALA A 453 5.73 -27.05 13.09
CA ALA A 453 7.14 -27.05 13.43
C ALA A 453 7.82 -28.43 13.31
N PHE A 454 7.10 -29.53 13.44
CA PHE A 454 7.68 -30.88 13.39
C PHE A 454 8.14 -31.28 12.00
N ILE A 455 7.32 -30.95 11.00
CA ILE A 455 7.49 -31.42 9.63
C ILE A 455 8.29 -30.44 8.76
N THR A 456 8.45 -29.20 9.24
CA THR A 456 9.05 -28.12 8.46
C THR A 456 10.50 -27.83 8.77
N VAL A 457 11.03 -28.34 9.88
CA VAL A 457 12.36 -27.99 10.37
C VAL A 457 13.33 -29.12 10.08
N VAL A 458 14.45 -28.76 9.48
CA VAL A 458 15.58 -29.67 9.34
C VAL A 458 16.10 -30.00 10.73
N GLN A 459 16.07 -31.29 11.07
CA GLN A 459 16.63 -31.78 12.32
C GLN A 459 18.07 -32.20 12.07
N PHE A 460 18.88 -32.15 13.11
CA PHE A 460 20.28 -32.54 13.06
C PHE A 460 20.57 -33.56 14.15
N ARG A 461 21.38 -34.55 13.80
CA ARG A 461 21.93 -35.51 14.74
C ARG A 461 23.40 -35.19 14.97
N TYR A 462 23.74 -34.90 16.22
CA TYR A 462 25.13 -34.78 16.65
C TYR A 462 25.36 -35.80 17.77
N ARG A 463 26.27 -36.73 17.52
CA ARG A 463 26.45 -37.94 18.35
C ARG A 463 25.14 -38.73 18.40
N ASN A 464 24.54 -38.91 19.59
CA ASN A 464 23.29 -39.65 19.78
C ASN A 464 22.10 -38.72 20.12
N CYS A 465 22.26 -37.40 20.00
CA CYS A 465 21.22 -36.45 20.35
C CYS A 465 20.72 -35.70 19.11
N PHE A 466 19.43 -35.40 19.13
CA PHE A 466 18.75 -34.64 18.08
C PHE A 466 18.55 -33.20 18.52
N TYR A 467 18.63 -32.27 17.57
CA TYR A 467 18.33 -30.85 17.81
C TYR A 467 17.95 -30.16 16.50
N THR A 468 17.51 -28.92 16.61
CA THR A 468 17.21 -28.05 15.46
C THR A 468 18.16 -26.86 15.41
N ASP A 469 18.58 -26.49 14.21
CA ASP A 469 19.40 -25.31 13.94
C ASP A 469 18.87 -24.61 12.69
N TYR A 470 18.06 -23.57 12.92
CA TYR A 470 17.38 -22.83 11.85
C TYR A 470 18.37 -22.17 10.87
N ASN A 471 19.49 -21.65 11.35
CA ASN A 471 20.48 -20.98 10.52
C ASN A 471 21.49 -21.96 9.89
N MET A 472 21.43 -23.24 10.29
CA MET A 472 22.38 -24.29 9.90
C MET A 472 23.85 -23.95 10.20
N LYS A 473 24.11 -22.93 11.03
CA LYS A 473 25.45 -22.41 11.30
C LYS A 473 26.20 -23.34 12.26
N ILE A 474 25.56 -23.71 13.36
CA ILE A 474 26.14 -24.54 14.41
C ILE A 474 26.24 -25.98 13.93
N SER A 475 25.24 -26.48 13.21
CA SER A 475 25.27 -27.82 12.62
C SER A 475 26.41 -28.01 11.63
N LYS A 476 26.70 -27.00 10.80
CA LYS A 476 27.87 -27.02 9.90
C LYS A 476 29.18 -27.04 10.70
N GLN A 477 29.31 -26.22 11.75
CA GLN A 477 30.50 -26.19 12.59
C GLN A 477 30.76 -27.52 13.31
N LEU A 478 29.70 -28.22 13.72
CA LEU A 478 29.78 -29.50 14.42
C LEU A 478 29.96 -30.72 13.49
N GLY A 479 29.80 -30.54 12.18
CA GLY A 479 29.68 -31.67 11.25
C GLY A 479 28.48 -32.56 11.58
N ALA A 480 27.38 -31.98 12.06
CA ALA A 480 26.18 -32.72 12.43
C ALA A 480 25.48 -33.31 11.20
N GLU A 481 24.95 -34.52 11.34
CA GLU A 481 24.22 -35.19 10.27
C GLU A 481 22.84 -34.55 10.10
N LYS A 482 22.45 -34.27 8.86
CA LYS A 482 21.12 -33.75 8.52
C LYS A 482 20.11 -34.90 8.52
N VAL A 483 19.01 -34.74 9.25
CA VAL A 483 18.01 -35.80 9.45
C VAL A 483 16.59 -35.27 9.27
N PHE A 484 15.72 -36.09 8.65
CA PHE A 484 14.30 -35.81 8.46
C PHE A 484 13.46 -36.81 9.27
N ALA A 485 13.36 -36.57 10.57
CA ALA A 485 13.00 -37.63 11.49
C ALA A 485 11.55 -38.14 11.40
N TYR A 486 10.62 -37.38 10.81
CA TYR A 486 9.26 -37.87 10.53
C TYR A 486 9.16 -38.71 9.25
N ARG A 487 10.16 -38.62 8.35
CA ARG A 487 10.22 -39.33 7.06
C ARG A 487 11.10 -40.58 7.10
N ASP A 488 12.02 -40.66 8.07
CA ASP A 488 12.96 -41.78 8.17
C ASP A 488 12.67 -42.65 9.42
N PRO A 489 11.95 -43.77 9.25
CA PRO A 489 11.64 -44.66 10.37
C PRO A 489 12.87 -45.29 11.01
N ASN A 490 14.03 -45.30 10.33
CA ASN A 490 15.28 -45.82 10.90
C ASN A 490 15.92 -44.86 11.91
N VAL A 491 15.41 -43.61 12.02
CA VAL A 491 15.97 -42.57 12.89
C VAL A 491 15.23 -42.49 14.22
N LEU A 492 13.90 -42.30 14.19
CA LEU A 492 13.11 -42.14 15.41
C LEU A 492 12.15 -43.30 15.70
N GLY A 493 12.05 -44.26 14.78
CA GLY A 493 11.11 -45.36 14.85
C GLY A 493 9.85 -45.14 14.00
N THR A 494 8.87 -46.00 14.18
CA THR A 494 7.53 -45.89 13.62
C THR A 494 6.80 -44.65 14.15
N TRP A 495 5.71 -44.24 13.48
CA TRP A 495 4.89 -43.12 13.96
C TRP A 495 4.37 -43.33 15.39
N ASP A 496 4.00 -44.56 15.74
CA ASP A 496 3.54 -44.87 17.10
C ASP A 496 4.65 -44.64 18.14
N GLU A 497 5.89 -45.07 17.88
CA GLU A 497 7.05 -44.82 18.77
C GLU A 497 7.38 -43.32 18.87
N ILE A 498 7.20 -42.57 17.79
CA ILE A 498 7.34 -41.11 17.77
C ILE A 498 6.27 -40.48 18.68
N PHE A 499 5.00 -40.89 18.55
CA PHE A 499 3.91 -40.36 19.36
C PHE A 499 4.05 -40.72 20.84
N GLU A 500 4.52 -41.92 21.17
CA GLU A 500 4.85 -42.29 22.56
C GLU A 500 5.88 -41.34 23.18
N LYS A 501 6.93 -40.98 22.43
CA LYS A 501 7.94 -39.99 22.89
C LYS A 501 7.32 -38.59 23.07
N MET A 502 6.40 -38.18 22.20
CA MET A 502 5.69 -36.90 22.33
C MET A 502 4.81 -36.84 23.57
N GLU A 503 4.21 -37.96 23.98
CA GLU A 503 3.33 -37.97 25.14
C GLU A 503 4.02 -37.55 26.43
N ALA A 504 5.32 -37.87 26.61
CA ALA A 504 6.10 -37.40 27.76
C ALA A 504 6.21 -35.87 27.80
N TRP A 505 6.37 -35.23 26.63
CA TRP A 505 6.36 -33.77 26.53
C TRP A 505 4.96 -33.20 26.79
N PHE A 506 3.91 -33.84 26.26
CA PHE A 506 2.54 -33.45 26.52
C PHE A 506 2.20 -33.51 28.02
N ASP A 507 2.71 -34.51 28.74
CA ASP A 507 2.54 -34.62 30.19
C ASP A 507 3.22 -33.46 30.93
N ALA A 508 4.44 -33.07 30.54
CA ALA A 508 5.16 -31.94 31.14
C ALA A 508 4.42 -30.61 30.92
N VAL A 509 3.92 -30.39 29.70
CA VAL A 509 3.14 -29.20 29.32
C VAL A 509 1.80 -29.18 30.04
N ARG A 510 1.04 -30.28 30.03
CA ARG A 510 -0.25 -30.38 30.70
C ARG A 510 -0.13 -30.14 32.20
N LYS A 511 0.94 -30.63 32.83
CA LYS A 511 1.22 -30.39 34.25
C LYS A 511 1.33 -28.89 34.59
N LYS A 512 1.81 -28.07 33.66
CA LYS A 512 1.96 -26.62 33.84
C LYS A 512 0.70 -25.84 33.45
N TYR A 513 0.14 -26.12 32.27
CA TYR A 513 -0.91 -25.27 31.68
C TYR A 513 -2.33 -25.80 31.89
N GLY A 514 -2.50 -27.06 32.29
CA GLY A 514 -3.81 -27.67 32.46
C GLY A 514 -4.65 -27.59 31.18
N ASP A 515 -5.86 -27.05 31.27
CA ASP A 515 -6.79 -26.88 30.14
C ASP A 515 -6.53 -25.60 29.31
N HIS A 516 -5.56 -24.77 29.70
CA HIS A 516 -5.20 -23.51 29.00
C HIS A 516 -4.20 -23.74 27.86
N ILE A 517 -4.54 -24.68 26.98
CA ILE A 517 -3.71 -25.05 25.84
C ILE A 517 -4.52 -24.90 24.56
N ILE A 518 -3.95 -24.23 23.57
CA ILE A 518 -4.51 -24.07 22.22
C ILE A 518 -3.58 -24.73 21.23
N LEU A 519 -4.07 -25.73 20.52
CA LEU A 519 -3.41 -26.38 19.40
C LEU A 519 -3.83 -25.69 18.11
N ILE A 520 -2.86 -25.33 17.28
CA ILE A 520 -3.07 -24.86 15.90
C ILE A 520 -2.70 -26.01 14.97
N ASN A 521 -3.67 -26.47 14.18
CA ASN A 521 -3.44 -27.52 13.19
C ASN A 521 -3.08 -26.90 11.83
N GLY A 522 -1.83 -26.48 11.67
CA GLY A 522 -1.30 -25.95 10.41
C GLY A 522 -0.96 -27.09 9.45
N GLN A 523 -1.80 -27.35 8.45
CA GLN A 523 -1.49 -28.32 7.39
C GLN A 523 -0.71 -27.69 6.24
N ARG A 524 0.21 -28.46 5.63
CA ARG A 524 0.77 -28.12 4.32
C ARG A 524 -0.30 -28.24 3.24
N LYS A 525 -0.16 -27.41 2.21
CA LYS A 525 -1.04 -27.42 1.04
C LYS A 525 -0.21 -27.71 -0.19
N ASP A 526 -0.81 -28.47 -1.09
CA ASP A 526 -0.26 -28.78 -2.40
C ASP A 526 -0.58 -27.68 -3.42
N HIS A 527 -1.35 -26.66 -3.02
CA HIS A 527 -1.65 -25.47 -3.80
C HIS A 527 -1.30 -24.21 -3.03
N TRP A 528 -0.99 -23.14 -3.76
CA TRP A 528 -0.75 -21.80 -3.22
C TRP A 528 -1.23 -20.73 -4.22
N ILE A 529 -1.43 -19.51 -3.72
CA ILE A 529 -1.94 -18.35 -4.47
C ILE A 529 -0.77 -17.41 -4.80
N GLY A 530 -0.53 -17.21 -6.09
CA GLY A 530 0.42 -16.25 -6.64
C GLY A 530 0.15 -14.82 -6.25
N ASP A 531 1.17 -13.96 -6.38
CA ASP A 531 0.97 -12.52 -6.26
C ASP A 531 0.14 -11.92 -7.41
N ASP A 532 -0.09 -12.69 -8.47
CA ASP A 532 -1.05 -12.45 -9.56
C ASP A 532 -2.46 -13.00 -9.28
N GLY A 533 -2.67 -13.65 -8.14
CA GLY A 533 -3.93 -14.27 -7.74
C GLY A 533 -4.21 -15.63 -8.38
N VAL A 534 -3.28 -16.18 -9.18
CA VAL A 534 -3.43 -17.48 -9.82
C VAL A 534 -3.09 -18.62 -8.85
N LEU A 535 -3.81 -19.72 -8.95
CA LEU A 535 -3.57 -20.95 -8.21
C LEU A 535 -2.52 -21.79 -8.91
N TYR A 536 -1.49 -22.13 -8.14
CA TYR A 536 -0.37 -22.94 -8.56
C TYR A 536 -0.28 -24.20 -7.70
N ARG A 537 0.18 -25.28 -8.32
CA ARG A 537 0.44 -26.55 -7.63
C ARG A 537 1.90 -26.64 -7.21
N VAL A 538 2.16 -27.13 -6.01
CA VAL A 538 3.50 -27.40 -5.49
C VAL A 538 4.05 -28.64 -6.20
N LYS A 539 5.24 -28.51 -6.84
CA LYS A 539 5.87 -29.57 -7.65
C LYS A 539 6.33 -30.78 -6.81
N GLU A 540 6.70 -30.56 -5.55
CA GLU A 540 7.14 -31.62 -4.65
C GLU A 540 5.96 -32.20 -3.87
N GLY A 541 5.71 -33.50 -4.02
CA GLY A 541 4.74 -34.22 -3.21
C GLY A 541 5.21 -34.31 -1.75
N ASP A 542 4.42 -33.79 -0.82
CA ASP A 542 4.62 -33.95 0.61
C ASP A 542 3.51 -34.82 1.19
N ASP A 543 3.87 -35.98 1.73
CA ASP A 543 2.98 -36.95 2.35
C ASP A 543 2.82 -36.73 3.87
N SER A 544 3.21 -35.56 4.41
CA SER A 544 3.13 -35.27 5.85
C SER A 544 1.72 -35.06 6.39
N THR A 545 0.70 -34.87 5.54
CA THR A 545 -0.67 -34.58 6.00
C THR A 545 -1.27 -35.67 6.91
N PRO A 546 -1.22 -36.97 6.58
CA PRO A 546 -1.72 -38.02 7.46
C PRO A 546 -0.96 -38.09 8.81
N PHE A 547 0.35 -37.84 8.79
CA PHE A 547 1.13 -37.75 10.02
C PHE A 547 0.65 -36.59 10.91
N MET A 548 0.45 -35.42 10.32
CA MET A 548 0.00 -34.22 11.02
C MET A 548 -1.40 -34.38 11.62
N GLU A 549 -2.32 -34.99 10.88
CA GLU A 549 -3.67 -35.31 11.36
C GLU A 549 -3.58 -36.26 12.56
N LYS A 550 -2.77 -37.32 12.46
CA LYS A 550 -2.58 -38.24 13.57
C LYS A 550 -1.93 -37.58 14.79
N ALA A 551 -0.93 -36.74 14.58
CA ALA A 551 -0.27 -35.99 15.64
C ALA A 551 -1.26 -35.05 16.36
N ALA A 552 -2.14 -34.38 15.61
CA ALA A 552 -3.18 -33.51 16.18
C ALA A 552 -4.20 -34.30 17.00
N GLU A 553 -4.64 -35.48 16.53
CA GLU A 553 -5.52 -36.38 17.29
C GLU A 553 -4.90 -36.79 18.63
N VAL A 554 -3.64 -37.24 18.61
CA VAL A 554 -2.90 -37.66 19.80
C VAL A 554 -2.75 -36.48 20.78
N ALA A 555 -2.35 -35.31 20.27
CA ALA A 555 -2.22 -34.10 21.08
C ALA A 555 -3.55 -33.70 21.73
N MET A 556 -4.65 -33.67 20.97
CA MET A 556 -5.98 -33.35 21.50
C MET A 556 -6.41 -34.30 22.61
N LYS A 557 -6.21 -35.61 22.40
CA LYS A 557 -6.55 -36.64 23.39
C LYS A 557 -5.71 -36.52 24.66
N LYS A 558 -4.39 -36.35 24.53
CA LYS A 558 -3.46 -36.31 25.65
C LYS A 558 -3.52 -34.99 26.43
N LEU A 559 -3.70 -33.86 25.74
CA LEU A 559 -3.68 -32.53 26.34
C LEU A 559 -5.05 -32.02 26.78
N ASN A 560 -6.17 -32.55 26.26
CA ASN A 560 -7.51 -31.97 26.44
C ASN A 560 -7.57 -30.48 26.04
N CYS A 561 -6.79 -30.12 25.01
CA CYS A 561 -6.61 -28.76 24.56
C CYS A 561 -7.77 -28.28 23.66
N TYR A 562 -7.86 -26.97 23.46
CA TYR A 562 -8.60 -26.40 22.35
C TYR A 562 -7.83 -26.63 21.04
N CYS A 563 -8.50 -26.90 19.93
CA CYS A 563 -7.89 -27.10 18.62
C CYS A 563 -8.52 -26.15 17.60
N ILE A 564 -7.68 -25.30 17.01
CA ILE A 564 -8.02 -24.42 15.88
C ILE A 564 -7.53 -25.12 14.61
N ASP A 565 -8.47 -25.62 13.84
CA ASP A 565 -8.26 -26.45 12.66
C ASP A 565 -8.90 -25.83 11.41
N ILE A 566 -8.94 -24.50 11.37
CA ILE A 566 -9.47 -23.77 10.21
C ILE A 566 -8.44 -23.68 9.08
N PHE A 567 -7.15 -23.86 9.38
CA PHE A 567 -6.02 -23.73 8.43
C PHE A 567 -6.12 -24.72 7.27
N ARG A 568 -6.85 -25.84 7.43
CA ARG A 568 -7.18 -26.76 6.36
C ARG A 568 -7.98 -26.12 5.21
N HIS A 569 -8.68 -25.01 5.46
CA HIS A 569 -9.51 -24.34 4.44
C HIS A 569 -8.79 -23.24 3.67
N PHE A 570 -7.59 -22.86 4.12
CA PHE A 570 -6.83 -21.73 3.59
C PHE A 570 -5.57 -22.18 2.89
N LEU A 571 -5.26 -21.49 1.79
CA LEU A 571 -4.07 -21.71 1.00
C LEU A 571 -2.96 -20.72 1.41
N PRO A 572 -1.69 -21.07 1.19
CA PRO A 572 -0.62 -20.08 1.23
C PRO A 572 -0.81 -19.00 0.16
N GLU A 573 -0.40 -17.76 0.45
CA GLU A 573 -0.55 -16.62 -0.46
C GLU A 573 0.69 -15.70 -0.41
N ASP A 574 1.26 -15.39 -1.58
CA ASP A 574 2.47 -14.55 -1.68
C ASP A 574 2.19 -13.06 -1.38
N SER A 575 1.01 -12.58 -1.75
CA SER A 575 0.59 -11.18 -1.56
C SER A 575 0.06 -10.87 -0.16
N ALA A 576 -0.10 -11.88 0.71
CA ALA A 576 -0.64 -11.69 2.05
C ALA A 576 0.24 -10.74 2.89
N TYR A 577 -0.29 -9.64 3.41
CA TYR A 577 0.49 -8.63 4.13
C TYR A 577 1.09 -9.16 5.45
N ILE A 578 0.52 -10.26 5.95
CA ILE A 578 0.99 -11.01 7.13
C ILE A 578 1.90 -12.20 6.75
N SER A 579 2.28 -12.34 5.47
CA SER A 579 3.09 -13.44 4.93
C SER A 579 4.53 -13.00 4.61
N ASN A 580 5.47 -13.87 4.98
CA ASN A 580 6.91 -13.71 4.68
C ASN A 580 7.49 -14.91 3.90
N THR A 581 6.70 -15.95 3.64
CA THR A 581 7.15 -17.20 2.98
C THR A 581 5.93 -17.93 2.39
N PRO A 582 6.12 -18.84 1.40
CA PRO A 582 5.06 -19.67 0.82
C PRO A 582 4.39 -20.67 1.80
N ALA A 583 4.66 -20.56 3.10
CA ALA A 583 3.98 -21.32 4.15
C ALA A 583 2.84 -20.53 4.84
N HIS A 584 2.84 -19.20 4.74
CA HIS A 584 1.85 -18.38 5.43
C HIS A 584 0.54 -18.34 4.64
N LYS A 585 -0.57 -18.55 5.34
CA LYS A 585 -1.92 -18.56 4.76
C LYS A 585 -2.40 -17.16 4.38
N GLU A 586 -3.51 -17.13 3.64
CA GLU A 586 -4.32 -15.94 3.40
C GLU A 586 -4.60 -15.14 4.70
N ASN A 587 -4.68 -13.81 4.60
CA ASN A 587 -4.80 -12.91 5.76
C ASN A 587 -6.03 -13.23 6.63
N GLU A 588 -7.14 -13.59 5.99
CA GLU A 588 -8.40 -13.92 6.66
C GLU A 588 -8.25 -15.10 7.64
N CYS A 589 -7.33 -16.03 7.35
CA CYS A 589 -7.01 -17.15 8.23
C CYS A 589 -6.46 -16.65 9.58
N TYR A 590 -5.52 -15.71 9.56
CA TYR A 590 -4.90 -15.17 10.77
C TYR A 590 -5.84 -14.26 11.55
N LEU A 591 -6.58 -13.39 10.85
CA LEU A 591 -7.57 -12.50 11.47
C LEU A 591 -8.64 -13.32 12.21
N TYR A 592 -9.18 -14.35 11.55
CA TYR A 592 -10.20 -15.20 12.17
C TYR A 592 -9.62 -16.10 13.26
N SER A 593 -8.42 -16.67 13.08
CA SER A 593 -7.70 -17.40 14.14
C SER A 593 -7.52 -16.54 15.40
N HIS A 594 -7.16 -15.26 15.25
CA HIS A 594 -7.05 -14.34 16.38
C HIS A 594 -8.37 -14.18 17.12
N SER A 595 -9.48 -14.04 16.37
CA SER A 595 -10.82 -13.94 16.96
C SER A 595 -11.22 -15.21 17.74
N LEU A 596 -10.86 -16.39 17.24
CA LEU A 596 -11.09 -17.67 17.92
C LEU A 596 -10.25 -17.79 19.18
N VAL A 597 -8.96 -17.46 19.12
CA VAL A 597 -8.06 -17.44 20.29
C VAL A 597 -8.65 -16.53 21.37
N ARG A 598 -9.09 -15.33 21.00
CA ARG A 598 -9.73 -14.39 21.92
C ARG A 598 -10.98 -14.98 22.55
N LYS A 599 -11.89 -15.55 21.74
CA LYS A 599 -13.09 -16.22 22.24
C LYS A 599 -12.76 -17.36 23.21
N ILE A 600 -11.77 -18.20 22.88
CA ILE A 600 -11.34 -19.32 23.71
C ILE A 600 -10.84 -18.81 25.06
N ILE A 601 -9.95 -17.81 25.06
CA ILE A 601 -9.31 -17.30 26.26
C ILE A 601 -10.31 -16.54 27.14
N GLU A 602 -11.19 -15.73 26.56
CA GLU A 602 -12.17 -14.93 27.30
C GLU A 602 -13.36 -15.75 27.82
N GLN A 603 -13.80 -16.77 27.07
CA GLN A 603 -15.07 -17.45 27.35
C GLN A 603 -14.91 -18.91 27.79
N MET A 604 -13.74 -19.54 27.56
CA MET A 604 -13.49 -20.95 27.85
C MET A 604 -14.66 -21.86 27.41
N PRO A 605 -15.07 -21.82 26.13
CA PRO A 605 -16.26 -22.54 25.67
C PRO A 605 -16.10 -24.05 25.86
N LYS A 606 -17.24 -24.76 25.96
CA LYS A 606 -17.24 -26.24 26.02
C LYS A 606 -16.76 -26.87 24.71
N GLN A 607 -16.99 -26.21 23.58
CA GLN A 607 -16.49 -26.62 22.27
C GLN A 607 -14.95 -26.54 22.28
N LYS A 608 -14.30 -27.70 22.12
CA LYS A 608 -12.83 -27.80 22.06
C LYS A 608 -12.28 -27.79 20.64
N HIS A 609 -13.07 -28.14 19.63
CA HIS A 609 -12.61 -28.23 18.25
C HIS A 609 -13.28 -27.18 17.36
N PHE A 610 -12.48 -26.36 16.67
CA PHE A 610 -12.90 -25.29 15.78
C PHE A 610 -12.35 -25.51 14.38
N SER A 611 -13.14 -26.13 13.51
CA SER A 611 -12.77 -26.46 12.13
C SER A 611 -13.54 -25.65 11.09
N SER A 612 -14.55 -24.86 11.47
CA SER A 612 -15.33 -24.01 10.57
C SER A 612 -14.93 -22.54 10.68
N TYR A 613 -15.20 -21.78 9.61
CA TYR A 613 -14.95 -20.34 9.53
C TYR A 613 -16.17 -19.62 8.93
N PRO A 614 -16.29 -18.29 9.10
CA PRO A 614 -17.49 -17.55 8.75
C PRO A 614 -17.80 -17.64 7.26
N ASP A 615 -19.08 -17.83 6.96
CA ASP A 615 -19.59 -17.98 5.61
C ASP A 615 -19.35 -16.72 4.75
N GLU A 616 -19.35 -15.53 5.34
CA GLU A 616 -18.96 -14.28 4.66
C GLU A 616 -17.51 -14.33 4.14
N ILE A 617 -16.58 -14.82 4.96
CA ILE A 617 -15.17 -14.99 4.57
C ILE A 617 -15.07 -16.04 3.46
N ARG A 618 -15.86 -17.12 3.53
CA ARG A 618 -15.91 -18.17 2.50
C ARG A 618 -16.34 -17.62 1.15
N LEU A 619 -17.46 -16.89 1.10
CA LEU A 619 -17.98 -16.28 -0.12
C LEU A 619 -16.96 -15.30 -0.73
N GLN A 620 -16.43 -14.36 0.06
CA GLN A 620 -15.48 -13.36 -0.42
C GLN A 620 -14.21 -14.00 -1.02
N ARG A 621 -13.71 -15.08 -0.40
CA ARG A 621 -12.56 -15.84 -0.91
C ARG A 621 -12.84 -16.52 -2.24
N LEU A 622 -13.98 -17.21 -2.37
CA LEU A 622 -14.35 -17.88 -3.60
C LEU A 622 -14.51 -16.89 -4.76
N LEU A 623 -15.17 -15.74 -4.50
CA LEU A 623 -15.31 -14.67 -5.49
C LEU A 623 -13.96 -14.06 -5.88
N ARG A 624 -13.02 -13.94 -4.93
CA ARG A 624 -11.64 -13.49 -5.23
C ARG A 624 -10.92 -14.47 -6.14
N LEU A 625 -10.94 -15.77 -5.82
CA LEU A 625 -10.25 -16.80 -6.58
C LEU A 625 -10.80 -16.95 -8.01
N LYS A 626 -12.13 -16.87 -8.16
CA LYS A 626 -12.81 -16.97 -9.47
C LYS A 626 -12.32 -15.94 -10.50
N LYS A 627 -11.85 -14.77 -10.07
CA LYS A 627 -11.39 -13.71 -10.98
C LYS A 627 -10.17 -14.09 -11.83
N HIS A 628 -9.32 -14.96 -11.28
CA HIS A 628 -8.01 -15.28 -11.88
C HIS A 628 -7.86 -16.76 -12.21
N ASN A 629 -8.86 -17.60 -11.85
CA ASN A 629 -8.75 -19.04 -11.92
C ASN A 629 -9.96 -19.69 -12.56
N SER A 630 -9.72 -20.74 -13.34
CA SER A 630 -10.81 -21.60 -13.82
C SER A 630 -11.47 -22.33 -12.66
N ILE A 631 -12.75 -22.64 -12.83
CA ILE A 631 -13.54 -23.39 -11.84
C ILE A 631 -12.86 -24.73 -11.50
N ALA A 632 -12.35 -25.44 -12.53
CA ALA A 632 -11.63 -26.69 -12.34
C ALA A 632 -10.39 -26.57 -11.45
N LYS A 633 -9.60 -25.48 -11.58
CA LYS A 633 -8.45 -25.23 -10.69
C LYS A 633 -8.89 -24.98 -9.25
N ILE A 634 -9.98 -24.25 -9.04
CA ILE A 634 -10.52 -23.97 -7.71
C ILE A 634 -11.04 -25.27 -7.06
N GLU A 635 -11.76 -26.09 -7.81
CA GLU A 635 -12.27 -27.40 -7.37
C GLU A 635 -11.16 -28.40 -7.03
N GLN A 636 -9.99 -28.31 -7.69
CA GLN A 636 -8.81 -29.12 -7.36
C GLN A 636 -8.08 -28.62 -6.11
N ALA A 637 -8.06 -27.30 -5.89
CA ALA A 637 -7.30 -26.68 -4.80
C ALA A 637 -8.05 -26.64 -3.46
N LEU A 638 -9.38 -26.66 -3.48
CA LEU A 638 -10.22 -26.43 -2.29
C LEU A 638 -11.30 -27.50 -2.10
N GLU A 639 -11.59 -27.81 -0.83
CA GLU A 639 -12.76 -28.59 -0.45
C GLU A 639 -14.02 -27.72 -0.50
N LEU A 640 -14.85 -27.95 -1.53
CA LEU A 640 -16.08 -27.20 -1.79
C LEU A 640 -17.33 -27.99 -1.39
N SER A 641 -18.29 -27.30 -0.78
CA SER A 641 -19.67 -27.78 -0.63
C SER A 641 -20.44 -27.62 -1.94
N ASP A 642 -21.63 -28.21 -2.01
CA ASP A 642 -22.49 -28.09 -3.20
C ASP A 642 -22.91 -26.64 -3.45
N LEU A 643 -23.18 -25.88 -2.38
CA LEU A 643 -23.45 -24.45 -2.48
C LEU A 643 -22.27 -23.68 -3.08
N ASP A 644 -21.04 -23.97 -2.62
CA ASP A 644 -19.85 -23.31 -3.15
C ASP A 644 -19.66 -23.60 -4.65
N ARG A 645 -19.89 -24.85 -5.06
CA ARG A 645 -19.81 -25.26 -6.47
C ARG A 645 -20.84 -24.52 -7.33
N SER A 646 -22.07 -24.36 -6.84
CA SER A 646 -23.10 -23.57 -7.51
C SER A 646 -22.68 -22.11 -7.64
N VAL A 647 -22.17 -21.50 -6.56
CA VAL A 647 -21.80 -20.09 -6.51
C VAL A 647 -20.66 -19.77 -7.47
N ILE A 648 -19.60 -20.59 -7.49
CA ILE A 648 -18.47 -20.36 -8.41
C ILE A 648 -18.82 -20.63 -9.89
N ARG A 649 -19.98 -21.24 -10.18
CA ARG A 649 -20.51 -21.43 -11.56
C ARG A 649 -21.46 -20.33 -12.02
N LEU A 650 -21.83 -19.40 -11.14
CA LEU A 650 -22.59 -18.21 -11.53
C LEU A 650 -21.76 -17.28 -12.40
N GLU A 651 -22.32 -16.75 -13.48
CA GLU A 651 -21.68 -15.75 -14.34
C GLU A 651 -21.45 -14.43 -13.56
N GLU A 652 -20.51 -13.60 -14.02
CA GLU A 652 -20.16 -12.35 -13.33
C GLU A 652 -21.37 -11.41 -13.16
N GLU A 653 -22.24 -11.34 -14.16
CA GLU A 653 -23.50 -10.57 -14.11
C GLU A 653 -24.47 -11.13 -13.05
N GLU A 654 -24.56 -12.45 -12.90
CA GLU A 654 -25.40 -13.12 -11.91
C GLU A 654 -24.87 -12.90 -10.50
N LEU A 655 -23.55 -13.00 -10.32
CA LEU A 655 -22.88 -12.70 -9.07
C LEU A 655 -23.08 -11.24 -8.65
N CYS A 656 -23.00 -10.31 -9.60
CA CYS A 656 -23.28 -8.90 -9.31
C CYS A 656 -24.74 -8.66 -8.94
N ARG A 657 -25.67 -9.33 -9.64
CA ARG A 657 -27.12 -9.19 -9.42
C ARG A 657 -27.57 -9.74 -8.08
N TYR A 658 -27.07 -10.91 -7.67
CA TYR A 658 -27.51 -11.61 -6.46
C TYR A 658 -26.52 -11.48 -5.30
N ARG A 659 -25.58 -10.53 -5.36
CA ARG A 659 -24.50 -10.42 -4.38
C ARG A 659 -25.03 -10.36 -2.94
N LYS A 660 -26.04 -9.53 -2.69
CA LYS A 660 -26.59 -9.31 -1.35
C LYS A 660 -27.35 -10.54 -0.86
N GLU A 661 -28.12 -11.16 -1.74
CA GLU A 661 -28.87 -12.39 -1.46
C GLU A 661 -27.93 -13.57 -1.22
N LEU A 662 -26.81 -13.66 -1.93
CA LEU A 662 -25.74 -14.63 -1.69
C LEU A 662 -25.07 -14.39 -0.33
N GLU A 663 -24.77 -13.13 0.02
CA GLU A 663 -24.27 -12.77 1.35
C GLU A 663 -25.27 -13.17 2.45
N GLU A 664 -26.58 -12.90 2.27
CA GLU A 664 -27.64 -13.30 3.19
C GLU A 664 -27.82 -14.82 3.28
N LEU A 665 -27.73 -15.55 2.16
CA LEU A 665 -27.80 -17.01 2.10
C LEU A 665 -26.64 -17.64 2.87
N TYR A 666 -25.41 -17.17 2.66
CA TYR A 666 -24.23 -17.60 3.41
C TYR A 666 -24.35 -17.23 4.90
N CYS A 667 -24.81 -16.03 5.25
CA CYS A 667 -24.81 -15.58 6.65
C CYS A 667 -25.98 -16.08 7.51
N SER A 668 -27.14 -16.37 6.90
CA SER A 668 -28.38 -16.65 7.63
C SER A 668 -29.10 -17.92 7.20
N GLN A 669 -28.59 -18.63 6.18
CA GLN A 669 -29.25 -19.78 5.53
C GLN A 669 -30.68 -19.48 5.09
N LYS A 670 -30.99 -18.21 4.83
CA LYS A 670 -32.31 -17.79 4.38
C LYS A 670 -32.39 -18.02 2.87
N GLU A 671 -33.21 -18.99 2.49
CA GLU A 671 -33.36 -19.40 1.10
C GLU A 671 -34.26 -18.41 0.33
N ASP A 672 -33.72 -17.79 -0.72
CA ASP A 672 -34.52 -17.16 -1.75
C ASP A 672 -34.81 -18.18 -2.84
N LYS A 673 -36.10 -18.42 -3.14
CA LYS A 673 -36.51 -19.46 -4.07
C LYS A 673 -35.96 -19.25 -5.49
N ALA A 674 -35.94 -18.00 -5.97
CA ALA A 674 -35.41 -17.67 -7.30
C ALA A 674 -33.89 -17.84 -7.34
N LEU A 675 -33.20 -17.47 -6.25
CA LEU A 675 -31.76 -17.72 -6.10
C LEU A 675 -31.44 -19.22 -6.07
N MET A 676 -32.22 -20.03 -5.34
CA MET A 676 -31.99 -21.47 -5.26
C MET A 676 -32.25 -22.18 -6.61
N GLU A 677 -33.26 -21.76 -7.36
CA GLU A 677 -33.47 -22.23 -8.74
C GLU A 677 -32.27 -21.89 -9.64
N LEU A 678 -31.75 -20.66 -9.55
CA LEU A 678 -30.55 -20.24 -10.28
C LEU A 678 -29.30 -21.03 -9.87
N LEU A 679 -29.08 -21.24 -8.57
CA LEU A 679 -27.95 -22.00 -8.05
C LEU A 679 -27.99 -23.47 -8.49
N ASN A 680 -29.19 -24.04 -8.59
CA ASN A 680 -29.39 -25.39 -9.13
C ASN A 680 -29.11 -25.44 -10.64
N GLU A 681 -29.52 -24.43 -11.40
CA GLU A 681 -29.18 -24.32 -12.82
C GLU A 681 -27.66 -24.16 -13.00
N ALA A 682 -27.03 -23.27 -12.24
CA ALA A 682 -25.60 -23.04 -12.27
C ALA A 682 -24.80 -24.30 -11.91
N ALA A 683 -25.30 -25.11 -10.97
CA ALA A 683 -24.67 -26.39 -10.62
C ALA A 683 -24.53 -27.33 -11.82
N SER A 684 -25.42 -27.23 -12.81
CA SER A 684 -25.43 -28.10 -14.00
C SER A 684 -24.46 -27.64 -15.10
N ARG A 685 -23.87 -26.43 -14.99
CA ARG A 685 -22.93 -25.89 -15.98
C ARG A 685 -21.57 -26.60 -15.92
N PRO A 686 -20.94 -26.92 -17.06
CA PRO A 686 -19.64 -27.58 -17.08
C PRO A 686 -18.56 -26.67 -16.49
N ALA A 687 -17.69 -27.22 -15.64
CA ALA A 687 -16.46 -26.54 -15.24
C ALA A 687 -15.54 -26.52 -16.48
N GLY A 688 -15.43 -25.38 -17.16
CA GLY A 688 -14.61 -25.27 -18.38
C GLY A 688 -13.20 -25.84 -18.18
N GLU A 689 -12.73 -26.63 -19.15
CA GLU A 689 -11.39 -27.23 -19.13
C GLU A 689 -10.32 -26.17 -19.41
N ALA A 690 -9.22 -26.20 -18.66
CA ALA A 690 -8.02 -25.42 -18.95
C ALA A 690 -6.79 -26.32 -18.88
N GLU A 691 -5.95 -26.23 -19.91
CA GLU A 691 -4.69 -26.95 -20.02
C GLU A 691 -3.68 -26.56 -18.93
N PHE A 692 -2.83 -27.54 -18.63
CA PHE A 692 -1.88 -27.60 -17.53
C PHE A 692 -0.60 -26.82 -17.91
N ASP A 693 -0.35 -25.65 -17.30
CA ASP A 693 1.01 -25.12 -17.19
C ASP A 693 1.46 -25.24 -15.73
N SER A 694 2.40 -26.16 -15.52
CA SER A 694 2.84 -26.69 -14.22
C SER A 694 4.18 -26.13 -13.79
N SER A 695 4.48 -24.88 -14.11
CA SER A 695 5.75 -24.27 -13.72
C SER A 695 5.58 -22.99 -12.91
N TYR A 696 6.01 -23.06 -11.64
CA TYR A 696 6.55 -21.89 -10.94
C TYR A 696 7.82 -21.46 -11.71
N PRO A 697 8.04 -20.17 -12.02
CA PRO A 697 9.33 -19.72 -12.50
C PRO A 697 10.32 -19.88 -11.35
N ASP A 698 11.26 -20.83 -11.46
CA ASP A 698 12.40 -20.89 -10.55
C ASP A 698 12.95 -19.46 -10.39
N TYR A 699 13.13 -18.97 -9.16
CA TYR A 699 13.78 -17.69 -8.92
C TYR A 699 15.29 -17.71 -9.26
N SER A 700 15.69 -18.57 -10.19
CA SER A 700 16.92 -18.51 -10.96
C SER A 700 16.58 -18.53 -12.46
N THR A 701 16.73 -17.36 -13.07
CA THR A 701 17.00 -17.09 -14.50
C THR A 701 16.14 -17.77 -15.58
N ASP A 702 15.60 -16.91 -16.46
CA ASP A 702 15.20 -17.11 -17.86
C ASP A 702 13.73 -17.38 -18.24
N SER A 703 13.20 -16.33 -18.89
CA SER A 703 12.40 -16.31 -20.13
C SER A 703 10.87 -16.44 -20.09
N GLY A 704 10.22 -15.44 -20.71
CA GLY A 704 9.20 -15.71 -21.72
C GLY A 704 7.74 -15.38 -21.40
N ILE A 705 7.38 -14.09 -21.53
CA ILE A 705 6.08 -13.52 -21.97
C ILE A 705 4.85 -14.47 -21.99
N ILE A 706 3.83 -14.20 -21.17
CA ILE A 706 2.41 -14.09 -21.58
C ILE A 706 1.75 -13.00 -20.71
N GLY A 707 1.07 -12.05 -21.37
CA GLY A 707 0.48 -10.86 -20.75
C GLY A 707 -0.72 -11.14 -19.85
N CYS A 708 -0.71 -10.51 -18.68
CA CYS A 708 -1.80 -10.54 -17.72
C CYS A 708 -2.62 -9.24 -17.83
N CYS A 709 -3.90 -9.37 -18.18
CA CYS A 709 -4.88 -8.29 -18.08
C CYS A 709 -5.32 -8.17 -16.62
N CYS A 710 -5.03 -7.03 -16.00
CA CYS A 710 -5.18 -6.80 -14.57
C CYS A 710 -6.65 -6.49 -14.18
N PHE A 711 -7.13 -7.08 -13.09
CA PHE A 711 -8.23 -6.52 -12.28
C PHE A 711 -7.64 -5.54 -11.26
N GLU A 712 -7.13 -4.42 -11.77
CA GLU A 712 -6.85 -3.25 -10.96
C GLU A 712 -8.16 -2.58 -10.53
N LYS A 713 -8.11 -1.72 -9.49
CA LYS A 713 -9.05 -0.59 -9.36
C LYS A 713 -9.24 -0.05 -10.78
N PRO A 714 -10.45 0.04 -11.35
CA PRO A 714 -10.59 0.37 -12.76
C PRO A 714 -9.75 1.62 -13.03
N ARG A 715 -8.75 1.52 -13.93
CA ARG A 715 -7.91 2.68 -14.29
C ARG A 715 -8.82 3.63 -15.05
N LEU A 716 -9.57 4.42 -14.29
CA LEU A 716 -10.50 5.38 -14.81
C LEU A 716 -9.64 6.49 -15.42
N ARG A 717 -9.65 6.57 -16.76
CA ARG A 717 -9.06 7.72 -17.45
C ARG A 717 -9.66 8.99 -16.85
N ARG A 718 -8.78 9.96 -16.58
CA ARG A 718 -9.18 11.30 -16.16
C ARG A 718 -10.16 11.85 -17.19
N VAL A 719 -11.30 12.36 -16.73
CA VAL A 719 -12.28 13.00 -17.61
C VAL A 719 -11.66 14.29 -18.16
N GLU A 720 -11.83 14.52 -19.45
CA GLU A 720 -11.45 15.78 -20.08
C GLU A 720 -12.68 16.61 -20.37
N ILE A 721 -12.75 17.82 -19.78
CA ILE A 721 -13.68 18.86 -20.23
C ILE A 721 -13.03 19.54 -21.45
N ARG A 722 -13.45 19.12 -22.65
CA ARG A 722 -12.87 19.59 -23.91
C ARG A 722 -13.30 21.00 -24.26
N THR A 723 -14.58 21.30 -24.07
CA THR A 723 -15.15 22.62 -24.32
C THR A 723 -16.18 22.96 -23.26
N ILE A 724 -16.27 24.25 -22.94
CA ILE A 724 -17.30 24.85 -22.08
C ILE A 724 -17.83 26.09 -22.79
N THR A 725 -19.14 26.16 -23.02
CA THR A 725 -19.76 27.28 -23.75
C THR A 725 -21.12 27.66 -23.18
N ASN A 726 -21.52 28.91 -23.39
CA ASN A 726 -22.88 29.36 -23.11
C ASN A 726 -23.80 28.95 -24.28
N GLU A 727 -24.87 28.22 -24.00
CA GLU A 727 -25.89 27.88 -24.99
C GLU A 727 -27.29 28.18 -24.43
N ARG A 728 -27.98 29.16 -25.02
CA ARG A 728 -29.36 29.54 -24.68
C ARG A 728 -29.59 29.84 -23.19
N GLY A 729 -28.60 30.42 -22.50
CA GLY A 729 -28.67 30.75 -21.06
C GLY A 729 -28.33 29.59 -20.12
N MET A 730 -27.81 28.47 -20.64
CA MET A 730 -27.29 27.33 -19.88
C MET A 730 -25.81 27.13 -20.17
N VAL A 731 -25.10 26.41 -19.30
CA VAL A 731 -23.71 26.00 -19.56
C VAL A 731 -23.71 24.63 -20.22
N LYS A 732 -23.06 24.53 -21.37
CA LYS A 732 -22.84 23.27 -22.09
C LYS A 732 -21.39 22.86 -21.99
N LEU A 733 -21.15 21.62 -21.56
CA LEU A 733 -19.82 21.04 -21.42
C LEU A 733 -19.70 19.79 -22.28
N LEU A 734 -18.64 19.68 -23.09
CA LEU A 734 -18.29 18.44 -23.79
C LEU A 734 -17.27 17.67 -22.96
N CYS A 735 -17.72 16.58 -22.34
CA CYS A 735 -16.88 15.72 -21.50
C CYS A 735 -16.53 14.44 -22.24
N ALA A 736 -15.24 14.08 -22.28
CA ALA A 736 -14.78 12.80 -22.79
C ALA A 736 -14.35 11.88 -21.63
N SER A 737 -14.83 10.63 -21.64
CA SER A 737 -14.43 9.57 -20.70
C SER A 737 -14.26 8.23 -21.43
N ALA A 738 -13.76 7.21 -20.72
CA ALA A 738 -13.64 5.86 -21.27
C ALA A 738 -15.02 5.20 -21.46
N PRO A 739 -15.19 4.29 -22.45
CA PRO A 739 -16.42 3.51 -22.62
C PRO A 739 -16.82 2.78 -21.33
N GLY A 740 -18.11 2.77 -20.99
CA GLY A 740 -18.64 2.11 -19.79
C GLY A 740 -18.51 2.90 -18.47
N THR A 741 -18.15 4.19 -18.53
CA THR A 741 -18.05 5.07 -17.33
C THR A 741 -19.06 6.21 -17.39
N THR A 742 -19.59 6.65 -16.24
CA THR A 742 -20.37 7.90 -16.14
C THR A 742 -19.47 9.06 -15.71
N VAL A 743 -19.90 10.29 -15.97
CA VAL A 743 -19.20 11.52 -15.57
C VAL A 743 -19.99 12.18 -14.45
N GLN A 744 -19.31 12.45 -13.33
CA GLN A 744 -19.79 13.29 -12.24
C GLN A 744 -19.21 14.69 -12.42
N LEU A 745 -20.08 15.65 -12.75
CA LEU A 745 -19.70 17.05 -12.87
C LEU A 745 -19.86 17.76 -11.51
N LEU A 746 -18.93 18.63 -11.16
CA LEU A 746 -18.97 19.48 -9.98
C LEU A 746 -18.85 20.93 -10.40
N ARG A 747 -19.55 21.80 -9.68
CA ARG A 747 -19.58 23.24 -9.91
C ARG A 747 -19.38 24.00 -8.61
N ARG A 748 -18.71 25.16 -8.67
CA ARG A 748 -18.71 26.16 -7.60
C ARG A 748 -18.75 27.58 -8.17
N THR A 749 -19.16 28.53 -7.36
CA THR A 749 -18.85 29.97 -7.55
C THR A 749 -17.57 30.30 -6.79
N ASP A 750 -16.98 31.47 -7.04
CA ASP A 750 -15.62 31.83 -6.58
C ASP A 750 -15.42 31.76 -5.04
N ASP A 751 -16.50 31.81 -4.25
CA ASP A 751 -16.48 31.79 -2.77
C ASP A 751 -17.23 30.58 -2.14
N THR A 752 -17.47 29.50 -2.88
CA THR A 752 -18.26 28.35 -2.39
C THR A 752 -17.55 27.00 -2.48
N HIS A 753 -18.01 26.05 -1.66
CA HIS A 753 -17.60 24.64 -1.74
C HIS A 753 -18.13 24.00 -3.03
N TRP A 754 -17.40 23.01 -3.56
CA TRP A 754 -17.81 22.27 -4.76
C TRP A 754 -19.13 21.52 -4.54
N GLN A 755 -20.11 21.76 -5.42
CA GLN A 755 -21.40 21.10 -5.42
C GLN A 755 -21.49 20.09 -6.57
N PRO A 756 -21.86 18.83 -6.31
CA PRO A 756 -22.06 17.84 -7.35
C PRO A 756 -23.35 18.13 -8.13
N LEU A 757 -23.27 18.02 -9.46
CA LEU A 757 -24.42 17.99 -10.37
C LEU A 757 -24.87 16.55 -10.62
N LYS A 758 -25.88 16.32 -11.47
CA LYS A 758 -26.34 14.96 -11.80
C LYS A 758 -25.27 14.20 -12.63
N GLN A 759 -25.07 12.91 -12.34
CA GLN A 759 -24.22 12.03 -13.17
C GLN A 759 -24.85 11.82 -14.55
N ALA A 760 -24.01 11.81 -15.59
CA ALA A 760 -24.44 11.60 -16.97
C ALA A 760 -23.42 10.78 -17.76
N PRO A 761 -23.81 10.10 -18.85
CA PRO A 761 -22.85 9.51 -19.80
C PRO A 761 -21.90 10.58 -20.39
N ALA A 762 -20.72 10.18 -20.85
CA ALA A 762 -19.83 11.08 -21.57
C ALA A 762 -20.45 11.58 -22.89
N GLY A 763 -20.12 12.82 -23.25
CA GLY A 763 -20.77 13.58 -24.31
C GLY A 763 -21.10 14.99 -23.88
N TYR A 764 -22.17 15.56 -24.44
CA TYR A 764 -22.65 16.88 -24.04
C TYR A 764 -23.46 16.81 -22.75
N ILE A 765 -22.99 17.50 -21.72
CA ILE A 765 -23.64 17.67 -20.42
C ILE A 765 -24.09 19.13 -20.31
N PHE A 766 -25.36 19.34 -19.93
CA PHE A 766 -25.95 20.66 -19.76
C PHE A 766 -26.20 20.95 -18.29
N ASP A 767 -25.64 22.04 -17.79
CA ASP A 767 -26.02 22.61 -16.52
C ASP A 767 -27.12 23.65 -16.74
N THR A 768 -28.36 23.19 -16.54
CA THR A 768 -29.58 23.97 -16.70
C THR A 768 -29.92 24.81 -15.48
N GLN A 769 -29.17 24.64 -14.37
CA GLN A 769 -29.39 25.35 -13.11
C GLN A 769 -28.36 26.45 -12.88
N ALA A 770 -27.46 26.70 -13.84
CA ALA A 770 -26.52 27.80 -13.76
C ALA A 770 -27.28 29.13 -13.81
N ALA A 771 -27.05 30.00 -12.82
CA ALA A 771 -27.62 31.33 -12.83
C ALA A 771 -26.99 32.17 -13.96
N PRO A 772 -27.75 33.05 -14.63
CA PRO A 772 -27.18 34.02 -15.57
C PRO A 772 -26.20 34.97 -14.88
N LEU A 773 -25.24 35.53 -15.62
CA LEU A 773 -24.31 36.56 -15.14
C LEU A 773 -23.49 36.15 -13.91
N THR A 774 -23.11 34.87 -13.84
CA THR A 774 -22.43 34.28 -12.70
C THR A 774 -21.15 33.58 -13.16
N HIS A 775 -20.04 33.82 -12.45
CA HIS A 775 -18.80 33.10 -12.65
C HIS A 775 -18.89 31.71 -12.02
N TYR A 776 -18.68 30.68 -12.83
CA TYR A 776 -18.65 29.30 -12.39
C TYR A 776 -17.32 28.63 -12.75
N SER A 777 -16.82 27.87 -11.79
CA SER A 777 -15.77 26.88 -11.98
C SER A 777 -16.39 25.48 -12.07
N TYR A 778 -15.96 24.70 -13.06
CA TYR A 778 -16.37 23.31 -13.27
C TYR A 778 -15.17 22.37 -13.23
N MET A 779 -15.36 21.20 -12.65
CA MET A 779 -14.46 20.06 -12.77
C MET A 779 -15.27 18.77 -12.86
N ALA A 780 -14.72 17.75 -13.50
CA ALA A 780 -15.41 16.49 -13.73
C ALA A 780 -14.54 15.30 -13.34
N CYS A 781 -15.15 14.24 -12.83
CA CYS A 781 -14.49 12.96 -12.61
C CYS A 781 -15.32 11.82 -13.22
N SER A 782 -14.65 10.72 -13.54
CA SER A 782 -15.30 9.50 -13.97
C SER A 782 -15.82 8.75 -12.75
N VAL A 783 -17.02 8.21 -12.85
CA VAL A 783 -17.62 7.37 -11.82
C VAL A 783 -17.93 6.02 -12.45
N VAL A 784 -17.51 4.96 -11.75
CA VAL A 784 -17.90 3.58 -12.07
C VAL A 784 -18.43 2.96 -10.81
N GLU A 785 -19.63 2.41 -10.91
CA GLU A 785 -20.17 1.55 -9.88
C GLU A 785 -19.66 0.13 -10.14
N CYS A 786 -18.86 -0.38 -9.21
CA CYS A 786 -18.36 -1.75 -9.25
C CYS A 786 -18.49 -2.32 -7.84
N ASN A 787 -19.12 -3.48 -7.69
CA ASN A 787 -19.35 -4.12 -6.39
C ASN A 787 -20.13 -3.24 -5.37
N GLY A 788 -21.12 -2.46 -5.82
CA GLY A 788 -21.92 -1.57 -4.94
C GLY A 788 -21.14 -0.43 -4.30
N LYS A 789 -19.89 -0.21 -4.72
CA LYS A 789 -19.04 0.91 -4.32
C LYS A 789 -18.82 1.82 -5.54
N HIS A 790 -18.93 3.12 -5.29
CA HIS A 790 -18.67 4.14 -6.31
C HIS A 790 -17.17 4.41 -6.35
N PHE A 791 -16.53 4.08 -7.46
CA PHE A 791 -15.15 4.44 -7.72
C PHE A 791 -15.13 5.78 -8.45
N VAL A 792 -14.46 6.76 -7.85
CA VAL A 792 -14.29 8.09 -8.42
C VAL A 792 -12.88 8.21 -8.98
N GLY A 793 -12.78 8.54 -10.26
CA GLY A 793 -11.53 8.81 -10.96
C GLY A 793 -10.95 10.19 -10.61
N ALA A 794 -9.75 10.48 -11.11
CA ALA A 794 -9.14 11.79 -10.92
C ALA A 794 -10.02 12.91 -11.50
N PHE A 795 -10.10 14.04 -10.79
CA PHE A 795 -10.77 15.24 -11.29
C PHE A 795 -10.02 15.83 -12.49
N SER A 796 -10.78 16.37 -13.44
CA SER A 796 -10.27 17.19 -14.54
C SER A 796 -9.64 18.49 -13.99
N PRO A 797 -8.76 19.15 -14.76
CA PRO A 797 -8.45 20.55 -14.52
C PRO A 797 -9.73 21.39 -14.45
N VAL A 798 -9.71 22.42 -13.61
CA VAL A 798 -10.84 23.35 -13.48
C VAL A 798 -10.99 24.14 -14.78
N LYS A 799 -12.23 24.20 -15.30
CA LYS A 799 -12.62 25.09 -16.39
C LYS A 799 -13.57 26.13 -15.86
N THR A 800 -13.33 27.40 -16.18
CA THR A 800 -14.16 28.51 -15.76
C THR A 800 -15.00 29.02 -16.92
N ILE A 801 -16.20 29.53 -16.61
CA ILE A 801 -17.06 30.23 -17.55
C ILE A 801 -17.84 31.33 -16.83
N HIS A 802 -18.04 32.46 -17.50
CA HIS A 802 -19.02 33.46 -17.12
C HIS A 802 -20.32 33.19 -17.89
N THR A 803 -21.43 32.97 -17.18
CA THR A 803 -22.71 32.68 -17.82
C THR A 803 -23.31 33.91 -18.50
N GLY A 804 -23.69 33.77 -19.77
CA GLY A 804 -24.32 34.85 -20.52
C GLY A 804 -25.75 35.14 -20.07
N VAL A 805 -26.28 36.31 -20.46
CA VAL A 805 -27.67 36.70 -20.17
C VAL A 805 -28.65 35.77 -20.89
N ALA A 806 -29.61 35.19 -20.15
CA ALA A 806 -30.62 34.32 -20.73
C ALA A 806 -31.52 35.08 -21.74
N THR A 807 -31.91 34.40 -22.82
CA THR A 807 -32.82 34.97 -23.81
C THR A 807 -34.21 35.15 -23.18
N PRO A 808 -34.80 36.36 -23.24
CA PRO A 808 -36.11 36.62 -22.65
C PRO A 808 -37.23 35.90 -23.40
N VAL A 809 -38.35 35.63 -22.73
CA VAL A 809 -39.52 34.96 -23.31
C VAL A 809 -40.70 35.92 -23.31
N ILE A 810 -41.16 36.33 -24.50
CA ILE A 810 -42.41 37.10 -24.66
C ILE A 810 -43.58 36.24 -24.21
N THR A 811 -44.37 36.75 -23.27
CA THR A 811 -45.55 36.09 -22.72
C THR A 811 -46.84 36.59 -23.36
N SER A 812 -46.85 37.84 -23.86
CA SER A 812 -48.00 38.42 -24.54
C SER A 812 -47.54 39.53 -25.49
N ALA A 813 -48.16 39.61 -26.67
CA ALA A 813 -47.94 40.67 -27.64
C ALA A 813 -49.29 41.00 -28.31
N VAL A 814 -49.92 42.09 -27.89
CA VAL A 814 -51.29 42.43 -28.27
C VAL A 814 -51.43 43.92 -28.55
N ARG A 815 -52.35 44.27 -29.45
CA ARG A 815 -52.71 45.66 -29.72
C ARG A 815 -54.04 45.97 -29.02
N VAL A 816 -54.03 46.97 -28.15
CA VAL A 816 -55.21 47.43 -27.39
C VAL A 816 -55.32 48.94 -27.53
N GLY A 817 -56.43 49.44 -28.07
CA GLY A 817 -56.69 50.89 -28.18
C GLY A 817 -55.64 51.65 -29.00
N GLY A 818 -55.10 51.03 -30.05
CA GLY A 818 -54.05 51.63 -30.89
C GLY A 818 -52.62 51.55 -30.33
N ILE A 819 -52.43 50.95 -29.14
CA ILE A 819 -51.12 50.78 -28.50
C ILE A 819 -50.68 49.32 -28.62
N ASN A 820 -49.46 49.10 -29.14
CA ASN A 820 -48.83 47.79 -29.13
C ASN A 820 -48.25 47.55 -27.73
N ARG A 821 -48.71 46.51 -27.05
CA ARG A 821 -48.25 46.12 -25.72
C ARG A 821 -47.58 44.75 -25.78
N ILE A 822 -46.28 44.73 -25.50
CA ILE A 822 -45.49 43.49 -25.40
C ILE A 822 -45.11 43.29 -23.93
N SER A 823 -45.34 42.10 -23.41
CA SER A 823 -44.98 41.69 -22.05
C SER A 823 -44.12 40.42 -22.12
N TRP A 824 -43.15 40.29 -21.21
CA TRP A 824 -42.26 39.13 -21.15
C TRP A 824 -41.98 38.71 -19.72
N GLN A 825 -41.47 37.50 -19.55
CA GLN A 825 -40.97 37.06 -18.26
C GLN A 825 -39.64 37.75 -17.96
N LYS A 826 -39.53 38.37 -16.78
CA LYS A 826 -38.29 39.04 -16.35
C LYS A 826 -37.15 38.03 -16.24
N VAL A 827 -36.05 38.29 -16.94
CA VAL A 827 -34.78 37.57 -16.84
C VAL A 827 -34.10 37.94 -15.52
N PRO A 828 -33.80 36.95 -14.65
CA PRO A 828 -33.09 37.19 -13.39
C PRO A 828 -31.74 37.90 -13.63
N GLN A 829 -31.43 38.89 -12.79
CA GLN A 829 -30.17 39.67 -12.80
C GLN A 829 -29.92 40.54 -14.05
N ALA A 830 -30.82 40.56 -15.04
CA ALA A 830 -30.76 41.53 -16.13
C ALA A 830 -31.13 42.94 -15.63
N ILE A 831 -30.36 43.95 -16.04
CA ILE A 831 -30.62 45.36 -15.69
C ILE A 831 -31.63 46.03 -16.65
N GLY A 832 -31.84 45.45 -17.83
CA GLY A 832 -32.88 45.88 -18.77
C GLY A 832 -32.95 45.06 -20.06
N TYR A 833 -33.74 45.56 -21.01
CA TYR A 833 -34.02 44.91 -22.30
C TYR A 833 -33.92 45.89 -23.47
N TYR A 834 -33.41 45.40 -24.60
CA TYR A 834 -33.50 46.06 -25.91
C TYR A 834 -34.68 45.49 -26.69
N ILE A 835 -35.57 46.36 -27.17
CA ILE A 835 -36.73 46.00 -27.98
C ILE A 835 -36.45 46.32 -29.43
N TYR A 836 -36.74 45.36 -30.32
CA TYR A 836 -36.60 45.49 -31.75
C TYR A 836 -37.94 45.21 -32.45
N HIS A 837 -38.16 45.86 -33.58
CA HIS A 837 -39.32 45.64 -34.43
C HIS A 837 -38.93 45.56 -35.91
N ARG A 838 -39.85 45.01 -36.71
CA ARG A 838 -39.83 45.03 -38.19
C ARG A 838 -41.26 44.89 -38.74
N GLN A 839 -41.50 45.37 -39.96
CA GLN A 839 -42.83 45.33 -40.58
C GLN A 839 -43.12 43.96 -41.20
N THR A 840 -42.13 43.33 -41.83
CA THR A 840 -42.27 42.04 -42.51
C THR A 840 -41.19 41.05 -42.06
N GLN A 841 -41.34 39.77 -42.38
CA GLN A 841 -40.34 38.75 -42.00
C GLN A 841 -38.99 38.90 -42.75
N GLU A 842 -38.95 39.67 -43.84
CA GLU A 842 -37.79 39.86 -44.70
C GLU A 842 -37.00 41.13 -44.37
N GLU A 843 -37.57 42.04 -43.59
CA GLU A 843 -36.91 43.29 -43.18
C GLU A 843 -35.90 43.10 -42.05
N ALA A 844 -34.90 43.98 -42.03
CA ALA A 844 -33.92 44.08 -40.95
C ALA A 844 -34.55 44.61 -39.66
N TRP A 845 -34.06 44.11 -38.52
CA TRP A 845 -34.52 44.52 -37.20
C TRP A 845 -34.08 45.95 -36.86
N THR A 846 -35.02 46.79 -36.43
CA THR A 846 -34.73 48.14 -35.92
C THR A 846 -34.95 48.18 -34.41
N ARG A 847 -33.96 48.66 -33.64
CA ARG A 847 -34.09 48.85 -32.18
C ARG A 847 -34.97 50.07 -31.91
N CYS A 848 -36.10 49.89 -31.24
CA CYS A 848 -37.04 50.98 -30.92
C CYS A 848 -36.96 51.44 -29.46
N ALA A 849 -36.51 50.60 -28.52
CA ALA A 849 -36.48 50.99 -27.12
C ALA A 849 -35.43 50.23 -26.29
N GLN A 850 -35.08 50.84 -25.15
CA GLN A 850 -34.35 50.25 -24.05
C GLN A 850 -35.17 50.47 -22.77
N VAL A 851 -35.53 49.39 -22.08
CA VAL A 851 -36.46 49.44 -20.94
C VAL A 851 -35.94 48.63 -19.76
N GLY A 852 -36.17 49.11 -18.53
CA GLY A 852 -35.82 48.38 -17.30
C GLY A 852 -36.96 47.51 -16.74
N GLY A 853 -38.17 47.64 -17.28
CA GLY A 853 -39.36 46.88 -16.89
C GLY A 853 -39.54 45.58 -17.67
N ASP A 854 -40.67 44.91 -17.46
CA ASP A 854 -41.10 43.65 -18.09
C ASP A 854 -42.25 43.84 -19.10
N VAL A 855 -42.61 45.10 -19.37
CA VAL A 855 -43.65 45.51 -20.31
C VAL A 855 -43.15 46.69 -21.14
N PHE A 856 -43.40 46.65 -22.44
CA PHE A 856 -43.20 47.74 -23.37
C PHE A 856 -44.55 48.11 -24.01
N ALA A 857 -44.88 49.40 -23.98
CA ALA A 857 -46.06 49.95 -24.60
C ALA A 857 -45.65 51.07 -25.56
N TRP A 858 -46.10 50.99 -26.81
CA TRP A 858 -45.73 51.97 -27.83
C TRP A 858 -46.94 52.40 -28.65
N SER A 859 -47.21 53.70 -28.62
CA SER A 859 -48.24 54.37 -29.41
C SER A 859 -47.63 54.80 -30.74
N GLU A 860 -47.76 53.96 -31.77
CA GLU A 860 -47.35 54.30 -33.13
C GLU A 860 -48.55 54.43 -34.09
N PRO A 861 -48.49 55.32 -35.11
CA PRO A 861 -49.63 55.61 -35.99
C PRO A 861 -50.09 54.48 -36.92
N SER A 862 -49.31 53.40 -37.15
CA SER A 862 -49.63 52.28 -38.06
C SER A 862 -48.98 50.97 -37.56
N GLU A 863 -49.44 49.72 -37.75
CA GLU A 863 -50.61 49.03 -38.31
C GLU A 863 -50.65 47.66 -37.55
N ASN A 864 -51.70 46.83 -37.69
CA ASN A 864 -51.67 45.43 -37.24
C ASN A 864 -50.54 44.65 -37.95
N GLY A 865 -49.93 43.65 -37.31
CA GLY A 865 -49.01 42.72 -37.98
C GLY A 865 -47.51 43.03 -37.90
N LYS A 866 -47.07 43.98 -37.06
CA LYS A 866 -45.64 44.20 -36.77
C LYS A 866 -45.06 43.06 -35.93
N PHE A 867 -43.84 42.65 -36.25
CA PHE A 867 -43.09 41.64 -35.50
C PHE A 867 -42.18 42.32 -34.48
N TYR A 868 -42.15 41.77 -33.26
CA TYR A 868 -41.26 42.22 -32.19
C TYR A 868 -40.35 41.09 -31.71
N THR A 869 -39.13 41.45 -31.36
CA THR A 869 -38.18 40.60 -30.64
C THR A 869 -37.47 41.45 -29.59
N LEU A 870 -36.94 40.82 -28.55
CA LEU A 870 -36.19 41.50 -27.52
C LEU A 870 -34.99 40.69 -27.03
N ARG A 871 -34.02 41.43 -26.48
CA ARG A 871 -32.78 40.93 -25.87
C ARG A 871 -32.64 41.52 -24.48
N ALA A 872 -32.19 40.73 -23.52
CA ALA A 872 -31.85 41.20 -22.17
C ALA A 872 -30.37 41.64 -22.12
N TYR A 873 -30.02 42.60 -21.26
CA TYR A 873 -28.63 43.00 -21.01
C TYR A 873 -28.27 43.11 -19.52
N GLY A 874 -27.00 42.82 -19.21
CA GLY A 874 -26.39 42.83 -17.89
C GLY A 874 -25.61 44.13 -17.56
N VAL A 875 -24.90 44.13 -16.44
CA VAL A 875 -24.15 45.30 -15.93
C VAL A 875 -22.89 45.59 -16.75
N ASP A 876 -22.21 44.55 -17.24
CA ASP A 876 -20.95 44.68 -17.96
C ASP A 876 -21.14 44.90 -19.47
N GLU A 877 -20.25 45.69 -20.08
CA GLU A 877 -20.27 45.96 -21.53
C GLU A 877 -20.04 44.67 -22.33
N GLY A 878 -21.08 44.19 -23.02
CA GLY A 878 -21.06 42.99 -23.85
C GLY A 878 -22.01 41.88 -23.38
N ASP A 879 -22.55 41.98 -22.17
CA ASP A 879 -23.52 41.03 -21.62
C ASP A 879 -24.91 41.25 -22.23
N VAL A 880 -25.14 40.72 -23.43
CA VAL A 880 -26.42 40.81 -24.14
C VAL A 880 -26.88 39.43 -24.60
N SER A 881 -28.12 39.06 -24.28
CA SER A 881 -28.69 37.76 -24.64
C SER A 881 -28.83 37.57 -26.15
N GLY A 882 -29.18 36.36 -26.60
CA GLY A 882 -29.74 36.17 -27.94
C GLY A 882 -31.09 36.87 -28.13
N HIS A 883 -31.56 36.97 -29.38
CA HIS A 883 -32.93 37.42 -29.68
C HIS A 883 -33.93 36.31 -29.32
N ASN A 884 -35.07 36.68 -28.75
CA ASN A 884 -36.18 35.75 -28.61
C ASN A 884 -36.88 35.52 -29.97
N HIS A 885 -37.75 34.52 -30.05
CA HIS A 885 -38.54 34.30 -31.26
C HIS A 885 -39.40 35.53 -31.59
N ALA A 886 -39.43 35.93 -32.86
CA ALA A 886 -40.23 37.07 -33.31
C ALA A 886 -41.72 36.81 -33.09
N VAL A 887 -42.41 37.71 -32.41
CA VAL A 887 -43.86 37.61 -32.19
C VAL A 887 -44.57 38.71 -32.95
N GLU A 888 -45.56 38.32 -33.74
CA GLU A 888 -46.46 39.25 -34.44
C GLU A 888 -47.48 39.82 -33.44
N VAL A 889 -47.62 41.14 -33.40
CA VAL A 889 -48.68 41.80 -32.62
C VAL A 889 -49.97 41.81 -33.43
N ARG A 890 -51.03 41.26 -32.84
CA ARG A 890 -52.39 41.24 -33.39
C ARG A 890 -53.35 42.00 -32.49
N GLU A 891 -54.41 42.53 -33.09
CA GLU A 891 -55.50 43.19 -32.37
C GLU A 891 -56.29 42.18 -31.54
N LEU A 892 -56.57 42.59 -30.30
CA LEU A 892 -57.28 41.79 -29.30
C LEU A 892 -58.79 41.96 -29.41
#